data_AF-A0A5C6E4B1-F1
#
_entry.id   AF-A0A5C6E4B1-F1
#
_cell.length_a   1.000
_cell.length_b   1.000
_cell.length_c   1.000
_cell.angle_alpha   90.00
_cell.angle_beta   90.00
_cell.angle_gamma   90.00
#
_symmetry.space_group_name_H-M   'P 1'
#
loop_
_entity.id
_entity.type
_entity.pdbx_description
1 polymer ?
#
loop_
_entity_poly.entity_id
_entity_poly.type
_entity_poly.pdbx_seq_one_letter_code
_entity_poly.pdbx_strand_id
1 'polypeptide(L)'
;MPLTAPLKRVLVCRPIVFSAIVLALLCSMPSPVGADAPGPTREGLDFFETSIRPLLVDHCYECHSREADEKAGDLYLDSATAMLRGGARGSVLSRQNPIDSLFLTAIRYDDADLQMPPDGKLDSEVIQTFQRWIEMGAPDPRGEVTEPTVLSGSPMDKDPRSHWAFVRPVFPEPSSRIDDASQDRIDAFAADDAAAIGLEIVDQASKPTLIRRVYFDLTGLPPTKTQVDRFVASDRPDSFERVVDALLASPEFGERFGRHWLDVARYADTVGYALAGKERRIKGSHRYRDWVIHAFASDMPYSEMILHQLAGDRTDPQNEAGNLDAMGFLTIGRRFLNPLDTMDDRIDVISRGLLGMTVSCARCHDHKFDPIPAADYYALFGILHSSRQNEDGPSPLMMTDVEKPHDSPILLRGQAGNRGEIAPRQYLTALRTVSDSPFTDGSGRLEFATKIAASDNPLTSRVIVNRLWGHLIGKPLVDSTSDLGIRTDRPRIAEVLEEFSADFSQHQSIKKTVRRIVLSRIYQQSADANRDGVEKDPDNQLLARANRRRRDFESLRDSLLQVSGSLDQTIGGEPVEITLPMPTNRRTVYALIDRQNLPGVFRTFDFASPDTHSPQRYFTTVPQQSLYLMNSPQVVELARRTAAKVRAVCETCDEATLASTLVEQVLARELRESEFTPFVAFLKQPVSEADPIEDPRRFWTHGTATLDPTEGVHHFKPFGIFQKGQWQTEAAFPADGPFGYASLSREGGHPGRQKDGAVVRRWTSPQSGVVTLRGTLGHRSDQGDGVLMEIWCDGKRLFGGVQKGSNRPYGPITVEVERGDAIDFAANCHQTDAFDSFAWRVQLKLTRDGDRGIATDSVRDFDGPIRTTELEPLDRLEQLAQVLLMSNEFAFVD
;
A
#
# COMPACT_ATOMS: atom_id res chain seq x y z
N MET A 1 30.36 -29.02 46.75
CA MET A 1 30.83 -30.07 47.68
C MET A 1 30.05 -29.94 48.99
N PRO A 2 29.56 -31.02 49.64
CA PRO A 2 29.56 -32.45 49.28
C PRO A 2 28.13 -33.07 49.16
N LEU A 3 27.88 -33.99 48.21
CA LEU A 3 27.81 -35.48 48.31
C LEU A 3 26.44 -36.02 48.79
N THR A 4 25.54 -36.50 47.92
CA THR A 4 25.36 -37.88 47.36
C THR A 4 24.84 -38.99 48.33
N ALA A 5 23.54 -39.34 48.17
CA ALA A 5 22.93 -40.70 48.02
C ALA A 5 23.10 -41.81 49.12
N PRO A 6 22.52 -43.04 48.98
CA PRO A 6 21.11 -43.50 48.81
C PRO A 6 20.77 -44.72 49.73
N LEU A 7 19.57 -45.34 49.66
CA LEU A 7 19.39 -46.82 49.52
C LEU A 7 17.93 -47.33 49.56
N LYS A 8 17.69 -48.34 48.72
CA LYS A 8 16.48 -49.12 48.41
C LYS A 8 16.25 -50.28 49.39
N ARG A 9 15.02 -50.82 49.47
CA ARG A 9 14.74 -52.28 49.34
C ARG A 9 13.25 -52.60 49.10
N VAL A 10 13.05 -53.64 48.30
CA VAL A 10 11.80 -54.23 47.74
C VAL A 10 11.71 -55.69 48.20
N LEU A 11 10.51 -56.27 48.33
CA LEU A 11 10.09 -57.67 48.01
C LEU A 11 8.71 -57.92 48.68
N VAL A 12 7.56 -58.04 48.00
CA VAL A 12 7.00 -59.08 47.08
C VAL A 12 6.75 -60.44 47.74
N CYS A 13 5.47 -60.84 47.88
CA CYS A 13 4.91 -62.09 47.32
C CYS A 13 3.37 -62.21 47.50
N ARG A 14 2.74 -62.81 46.48
CA ARG A 14 1.30 -63.07 46.16
C ARG A 14 0.96 -64.56 46.45
N PRO A 15 -0.18 -65.18 46.05
CA PRO A 15 -1.61 -64.79 45.88
C PRO A 15 -2.60 -65.89 46.42
N ILE A 16 -3.91 -65.78 46.17
CA ILE A 16 -4.82 -66.79 45.54
C ILE A 16 -6.25 -66.19 45.43
N VAL A 17 -6.94 -66.51 44.33
CA VAL A 17 -8.21 -65.98 43.81
C VAL A 17 -9.28 -67.09 43.80
N PHE A 18 -10.57 -66.80 44.06
CA PHE A 18 -11.71 -67.46 43.37
C PHE A 18 -13.05 -66.67 43.50
N SER A 19 -13.52 -66.20 42.33
CA SER A 19 -14.88 -66.04 41.72
C SER A 19 -16.13 -65.35 42.34
N ALA A 20 -16.70 -64.50 41.46
CA ALA A 20 -18.13 -64.24 41.08
C ALA A 20 -19.02 -63.42 42.05
N ILE A 21 -19.12 -62.08 41.94
CA ILE A 21 -19.98 -61.19 41.09
C ILE A 21 -21.50 -61.40 41.28
N VAL A 22 -22.21 -60.37 41.78
CA VAL A 22 -23.30 -59.62 41.09
C VAL A 22 -24.00 -58.64 42.06
N LEU A 23 -23.91 -57.36 41.69
CA LEU A 23 -24.87 -56.24 41.87
C LEU A 23 -25.09 -55.53 43.21
N ALA A 24 -25.06 -54.20 43.06
CA ALA A 24 -25.70 -53.15 43.85
C ALA A 24 -24.89 -52.56 45.03
N LEU A 25 -24.59 -51.27 44.87
CA LEU A 25 -24.03 -50.29 45.81
C LEU A 25 -22.58 -50.51 46.28
N LEU A 26 -21.65 -49.76 45.66
CA LEU A 26 -20.59 -49.00 46.34
C LEU A 26 -19.75 -48.27 45.27
N CYS A 27 -19.87 -46.94 45.20
CA CYS A 27 -18.77 -46.06 44.75
C CYS A 27 -19.16 -44.60 45.02
N SER A 28 -18.83 -44.12 46.21
CA SER A 28 -18.73 -42.69 46.53
C SER A 28 -17.31 -42.44 47.03
N MET A 29 -16.36 -42.40 46.11
CA MET A 29 -15.10 -41.69 46.28
C MET A 29 -14.95 -40.75 45.09
N PRO A 30 -14.73 -39.45 45.29
CA PRO A 30 -14.52 -38.53 44.19
C PRO A 30 -13.17 -38.89 43.54
N SER A 31 -13.24 -39.33 42.29
CA SER A 31 -12.09 -39.33 41.40
C SER A 31 -11.53 -37.91 41.31
N PRO A 32 -10.20 -37.73 41.19
CA PRO A 32 -9.64 -36.43 40.89
C PRO A 32 -10.26 -35.95 39.58
N VAL A 33 -10.94 -34.80 39.64
CA VAL A 33 -11.29 -34.02 38.45
C VAL A 33 -10.00 -33.91 37.65
N GLY A 34 -10.03 -34.44 36.43
CA GLY A 34 -8.92 -34.33 35.50
C GLY A 34 -8.52 -32.87 35.42
N ALA A 35 -7.24 -32.61 35.67
CA ALA A 35 -6.68 -31.30 35.41
C ALA A 35 -7.00 -30.94 33.95
N ASP A 36 -7.69 -29.81 33.76
CA ASP A 36 -7.81 -29.18 32.46
C ASP A 36 -6.41 -29.08 31.86
N ALA A 37 -6.27 -29.55 30.61
CA ALA A 37 -5.04 -29.36 29.87
C ALA A 37 -4.69 -27.86 29.88
N PRO A 38 -3.42 -27.48 30.12
CA PRO A 38 -3.03 -26.08 30.10
C PRO A 38 -3.44 -25.47 28.75
N GLY A 39 -4.06 -24.27 28.81
CA GLY A 39 -4.47 -23.52 27.62
C GLY A 39 -3.28 -23.27 26.66
N PRO A 40 -3.55 -22.88 25.41
CA PRO A 40 -2.53 -22.78 24.38
C PRO A 40 -1.39 -21.86 24.83
N THR A 41 -0.15 -22.36 24.75
CA THR A 41 1.05 -21.56 25.05
C THR A 41 1.27 -20.53 23.96
N ARG A 42 1.88 -19.38 24.30
CA ARG A 42 2.22 -18.33 23.32
C ARG A 42 3.04 -18.86 22.14
N GLU A 43 4.00 -19.74 22.42
CA GLU A 43 4.81 -20.42 21.39
C GLU A 43 3.96 -21.28 20.45
N GLY A 44 2.91 -21.94 20.96
CA GLY A 44 1.98 -22.72 20.15
C GLY A 44 1.09 -21.87 19.24
N LEU A 45 0.64 -20.71 19.71
CA LEU A 45 -0.14 -19.76 18.91
C LEU A 45 0.71 -19.13 17.81
N ASP A 46 1.94 -18.74 18.12
CA ASP A 46 2.88 -18.20 17.13
C ASP A 46 3.17 -19.26 16.04
N PHE A 47 3.42 -20.52 16.44
CA PHE A 47 3.63 -21.63 15.49
C PHE A 47 2.41 -21.87 14.60
N PHE A 48 1.20 -21.75 15.14
CA PHE A 48 -0.01 -21.86 14.34
C PHE A 48 -0.09 -20.77 13.27
N GLU A 49 0.12 -19.51 13.65
CA GLU A 49 0.02 -18.37 12.72
C GLU A 49 1.08 -18.41 11.63
N THR A 50 2.32 -18.75 11.98
CA THR A 50 3.44 -18.72 11.02
C THR A 50 3.58 -19.97 10.17
N SER A 51 3.14 -21.13 10.68
CA SER A 51 3.47 -22.42 10.07
C SER A 51 2.26 -23.27 9.72
N ILE A 52 1.13 -23.14 10.42
CA ILE A 52 -0.05 -23.99 10.20
C ILE A 52 -1.12 -23.29 9.38
N ARG A 53 -1.44 -22.03 9.69
CA ARG A 53 -2.44 -21.25 8.96
C ARG A 53 -2.13 -21.16 7.46
N PRO A 54 -0.89 -20.86 7.01
CA PRO A 54 -0.58 -20.85 5.58
C PRO A 54 -0.84 -22.21 4.92
N LEU A 55 -0.44 -23.31 5.56
CA LEU A 55 -0.65 -24.66 5.03
C LEU A 55 -2.13 -25.04 4.94
N LEU A 56 -2.96 -24.64 5.91
CA LEU A 56 -4.41 -24.86 5.86
C LEU A 56 -5.06 -24.05 4.73
N VAL A 57 -4.60 -22.82 4.50
CA VAL A 57 -5.06 -21.98 3.38
C VAL A 57 -4.67 -22.62 2.04
N ASP A 58 -3.42 -23.01 1.90
CA ASP A 58 -2.86 -23.48 0.63
C ASP A 58 -3.35 -24.87 0.23
N HIS A 59 -3.68 -25.73 1.19
CA HIS A 59 -3.95 -27.15 0.92
C HIS A 59 -5.30 -27.67 1.40
N CYS A 60 -6.04 -26.91 2.22
CA CYS A 60 -7.23 -27.44 2.88
C CYS A 60 -8.48 -26.57 2.70
N TYR A 61 -8.34 -25.25 2.67
CA TYR A 61 -9.50 -24.34 2.69
C TYR A 61 -10.30 -24.30 1.41
N GLU A 62 -9.73 -24.71 0.29
CA GLU A 62 -10.45 -24.83 -0.98
C GLU A 62 -11.71 -25.73 -0.84
N CYS A 63 -11.64 -26.78 -0.01
CA CYS A 63 -12.74 -27.73 0.21
C CYS A 63 -13.25 -27.78 1.65
N HIS A 64 -12.44 -27.41 2.64
CA HIS A 64 -12.76 -27.55 4.07
C HIS A 64 -12.76 -26.22 4.84
N SER A 65 -13.08 -25.11 4.16
CA SER A 65 -13.40 -23.85 4.83
C SER A 65 -14.89 -23.53 4.72
N ARG A 66 -15.39 -22.58 5.51
CA ARG A 66 -16.74 -22.04 5.34
C ARG A 66 -16.91 -21.29 4.03
N GLU A 67 -15.80 -20.93 3.37
CA GLU A 67 -15.75 -20.25 2.09
C GLU A 67 -15.69 -21.21 0.89
N ALA A 68 -15.43 -22.50 1.11
CA ALA A 68 -15.38 -23.55 0.09
C ALA A 68 -16.75 -23.84 -0.55
N ASP A 69 -16.76 -23.97 -1.88
CA ASP A 69 -17.96 -24.29 -2.68
C ASP A 69 -18.29 -25.81 -2.63
N GLU A 70 -17.29 -26.68 -2.50
CA GLU A 70 -17.45 -28.14 -2.38
C GLU A 70 -17.06 -28.62 -0.98
N LYS A 71 -18.05 -29.09 -0.20
CA LYS A 71 -17.85 -29.47 1.20
C LYS A 71 -17.83 -30.99 1.34
N ALA A 72 -16.65 -31.57 1.19
CA ALA A 72 -16.49 -33.00 1.41
C ALA A 72 -16.63 -33.33 2.91
N GLY A 73 -17.60 -34.19 3.26
CA GLY A 73 -17.70 -34.78 4.60
C GLY A 73 -18.11 -33.83 5.74
N ASP A 74 -18.71 -32.68 5.43
CA ASP A 74 -19.22 -31.71 6.42
C ASP A 74 -18.16 -31.23 7.44
N LEU A 75 -16.90 -31.18 7.00
CA LEU A 75 -15.74 -30.84 7.82
C LEU A 75 -15.26 -29.41 7.53
N TYR A 76 -15.06 -28.62 8.59
CA TYR A 76 -14.48 -27.28 8.52
C TYR A 76 -13.19 -27.19 9.35
N LEU A 77 -12.13 -26.67 8.71
CA LEU A 77 -10.78 -26.53 9.26
C LEU A 77 -10.39 -25.06 9.51
N ASP A 78 -11.29 -24.12 9.23
CA ASP A 78 -11.10 -22.67 9.34
C ASP A 78 -11.41 -22.10 10.74
N SER A 79 -11.81 -22.94 11.70
CA SER A 79 -12.08 -22.59 13.09
C SER A 79 -11.66 -23.70 14.06
N ALA A 80 -11.10 -23.33 15.22
CA ALA A 80 -10.71 -24.28 16.27
C ALA A 80 -11.89 -25.15 16.73
N THR A 81 -13.05 -24.53 16.98
CA THR A 81 -14.27 -25.23 17.42
C THR A 81 -14.74 -26.26 16.38
N ALA A 82 -14.62 -25.92 15.10
CA ALA A 82 -15.08 -26.81 14.03
C ALA A 82 -14.12 -28.00 13.81
N MET A 83 -12.81 -27.78 13.92
CA MET A 83 -11.81 -28.86 13.88
C MET A 83 -11.98 -29.86 15.04
N LEU A 84 -12.36 -29.36 16.22
CA LEU A 84 -12.64 -30.20 17.39
C LEU A 84 -13.95 -30.99 17.26
N ARG A 85 -15.00 -30.35 16.74
CA ARG A 85 -16.28 -31.01 16.43
C ARG A 85 -16.11 -32.09 15.37
N GLY A 86 -15.26 -31.84 14.38
CA GLY A 86 -15.01 -32.72 13.24
C GLY A 86 -16.17 -32.76 12.24
N GLY A 87 -16.09 -33.70 11.30
CA GLY A 87 -17.07 -33.85 10.21
C GLY A 87 -17.96 -35.08 10.37
N ALA A 88 -18.53 -35.55 9.27
CA ALA A 88 -19.42 -36.72 9.23
C ALA A 88 -18.77 -38.02 9.75
N ARG A 89 -17.43 -38.11 9.77
CA ARG A 89 -16.66 -39.24 10.32
C ARG A 89 -16.22 -39.04 11.78
N GLY A 90 -16.70 -37.99 12.46
CA GLY A 90 -16.36 -37.66 13.84
C GLY A 90 -15.19 -36.67 13.96
N SER A 91 -14.69 -36.51 15.20
CA SER A 91 -13.65 -35.54 15.54
C SER A 91 -12.38 -35.75 14.73
N VAL A 92 -11.82 -34.66 14.21
CA VAL A 92 -10.65 -34.69 13.33
C VAL A 92 -9.33 -34.63 14.11
N LEU A 93 -9.37 -34.12 15.34
CA LEU A 93 -8.22 -33.98 16.23
C LEU A 93 -8.46 -34.77 17.52
N SER A 94 -7.58 -35.73 17.81
CA SER A 94 -7.61 -36.45 19.09
C SER A 94 -6.67 -35.79 20.10
N ARG A 95 -7.24 -35.05 21.07
CA ARG A 95 -6.46 -34.40 22.14
C ARG A 95 -5.81 -35.38 23.11
N GLN A 96 -6.30 -36.63 23.18
CA GLN A 96 -5.78 -37.65 24.09
C GLN A 96 -4.72 -38.54 23.42
N ASN A 97 -4.76 -38.68 22.08
CA ASN A 97 -3.79 -39.48 21.33
C ASN A 97 -3.50 -38.83 19.97
N PRO A 98 -2.57 -37.85 19.90
CA PRO A 98 -2.29 -37.05 18.72
C PRO A 98 -2.03 -37.86 17.44
N ILE A 99 -1.35 -39.01 17.56
CA ILE A 99 -0.99 -39.91 16.44
C ILE A 99 -2.24 -40.55 15.78
N ASP A 100 -3.32 -40.73 16.54
CA ASP A 100 -4.57 -41.34 16.06
C ASP A 100 -5.56 -40.30 15.51
N SER A 101 -5.14 -39.04 15.32
CA SER A 101 -6.00 -38.00 14.77
C SER A 101 -6.37 -38.33 13.33
N LEU A 102 -7.67 -38.36 13.02
CA LEU A 102 -8.20 -38.60 11.68
C LEU A 102 -7.57 -37.65 10.64
N PHE A 103 -7.19 -36.44 11.07
CA PHE A 103 -6.41 -35.50 10.28
C PHE A 103 -5.10 -36.09 9.75
N LEU A 104 -4.30 -36.72 10.62
CA LEU A 104 -3.01 -37.32 10.22
C LEU A 104 -3.22 -38.54 9.34
N THR A 105 -4.23 -39.37 9.63
CA THR A 105 -4.60 -40.51 8.78
C THR A 105 -4.92 -40.05 7.36
N ALA A 106 -5.69 -38.98 7.21
CA ALA A 106 -6.11 -38.45 5.92
C ALA A 106 -4.94 -37.87 5.10
N ILE A 107 -4.04 -37.10 5.71
CA ILE A 107 -2.91 -36.49 5.00
C ILE A 107 -1.73 -37.43 4.77
N ARG A 108 -1.62 -38.51 5.56
CA ARG A 108 -0.64 -39.58 5.36
C ARG A 108 -1.11 -40.64 4.38
N TYR A 109 -2.39 -40.65 4.02
CA TYR A 109 -3.01 -41.68 3.20
C TYR A 109 -2.88 -43.06 3.85
N ASP A 110 -3.01 -43.11 5.18
CA ASP A 110 -2.92 -44.37 5.94
C ASP A 110 -4.20 -45.22 5.75
N ASP A 111 -5.28 -44.62 5.25
CA ASP A 111 -6.54 -45.25 4.87
C ASP A 111 -6.80 -45.05 3.36
N ALA A 112 -7.12 -46.12 2.66
CA ALA A 112 -7.39 -46.10 1.22
C ALA A 112 -8.71 -45.38 0.86
N ASP A 113 -9.66 -45.33 1.79
CA ASP A 113 -10.98 -44.70 1.63
C ASP A 113 -11.04 -43.29 2.26
N LEU A 114 -9.89 -42.74 2.68
CA LEU A 114 -9.75 -41.41 3.26
C LEU A 114 -8.37 -40.81 2.95
N GLN A 115 -8.27 -40.16 1.79
CA GLN A 115 -7.04 -39.54 1.29
C GLN A 115 -7.29 -38.07 0.99
N MET A 116 -6.53 -37.17 1.63
CA MET A 116 -6.63 -35.72 1.43
C MET A 116 -5.24 -35.07 1.40
N PRO A 117 -4.97 -34.11 0.50
CA PRO A 117 -5.85 -33.58 -0.56
C PRO A 117 -6.03 -34.55 -1.75
N PRO A 118 -7.18 -34.58 -2.44
CA PRO A 118 -7.47 -35.55 -3.51
C PRO A 118 -6.51 -35.47 -4.72
N ASP A 119 -5.94 -34.28 -4.98
CA ASP A 119 -5.04 -34.04 -6.11
C ASP A 119 -3.61 -34.54 -5.90
N GLY A 120 -3.27 -35.00 -4.69
CA GLY A 120 -1.98 -35.60 -4.40
C GLY A 120 -1.57 -35.49 -2.93
N LYS A 121 -0.81 -36.49 -2.46
CA LYS A 121 -0.29 -36.54 -1.09
C LYS A 121 0.69 -35.40 -0.83
N LEU A 122 0.55 -34.73 0.33
CA LEU A 122 1.41 -33.64 0.75
C LEU A 122 2.87 -34.09 0.95
N ASP A 123 3.80 -33.14 0.80
CA ASP A 123 5.21 -33.37 1.06
C ASP A 123 5.47 -33.80 2.51
N SER A 124 6.47 -34.67 2.70
CA SER A 124 6.79 -35.24 4.01
C SER A 124 7.15 -34.19 5.07
N GLU A 125 7.67 -33.03 4.68
CA GLU A 125 8.00 -31.91 5.57
C GLU A 125 6.73 -31.17 6.03
N VAL A 126 5.75 -31.00 5.15
CA VAL A 126 4.43 -30.43 5.46
C VAL A 126 3.67 -31.33 6.42
N ILE A 127 3.65 -32.64 6.17
CA ILE A 127 3.03 -33.64 7.07
C ILE A 127 3.69 -33.61 8.45
N GLN A 128 5.02 -33.51 8.52
CA GLN A 128 5.75 -33.40 9.80
C GLN A 128 5.40 -32.10 10.55
N THR A 129 5.18 -31.00 9.82
CA THR A 129 4.78 -29.72 10.41
C THR A 129 3.39 -29.81 11.07
N PHE A 130 2.42 -30.42 10.38
CA PHE A 130 1.10 -30.69 10.96
C PHE A 130 1.15 -31.68 12.13
N GLN A 131 1.97 -32.73 12.03
CA GLN A 131 2.16 -33.68 13.13
C GLN A 131 2.70 -32.99 14.38
N ARG A 132 3.75 -32.17 14.23
CA ARG A 132 4.33 -31.42 15.35
C ARG A 132 3.29 -30.51 16.01
N TRP A 133 2.47 -29.83 15.22
CA TRP A 133 1.38 -29.00 15.75
C TRP A 133 0.36 -29.80 16.57
N ILE A 134 -0.04 -30.99 16.10
CA ILE A 134 -0.99 -31.85 16.81
C ILE A 134 -0.35 -32.41 18.09
N GLU A 135 0.93 -32.78 18.06
CA GLU A 135 1.71 -33.19 19.26
C GLU A 135 1.83 -32.07 20.29
N MET A 136 1.83 -30.80 19.87
CA MET A 136 1.77 -29.62 20.74
C MET A 136 0.38 -29.36 21.34
N GLY A 137 -0.61 -30.22 21.07
CA GLY A 137 -2.00 -30.07 21.53
C GLY A 137 -2.90 -29.31 20.58
N ALA A 138 -2.47 -29.13 19.32
CA ALA A 138 -3.17 -28.38 18.28
C ALA A 138 -3.60 -26.96 18.73
N PRO A 139 -2.67 -26.12 19.24
CA PRO A 139 -2.96 -24.75 19.65
C PRO A 139 -3.50 -23.94 18.47
N ASP A 140 -4.62 -23.27 18.66
CA ASP A 140 -5.33 -22.53 17.62
C ASP A 140 -5.94 -21.24 18.21
N PRO A 141 -5.49 -20.03 17.79
CA PRO A 141 -5.96 -18.75 18.33
C PRO A 141 -7.37 -18.37 17.86
N ARG A 142 -7.97 -19.14 16.93
CA ARG A 142 -9.30 -18.87 16.38
C ARG A 142 -10.37 -19.28 17.41
N GLY A 143 -10.70 -18.36 18.33
CA GLY A 143 -11.66 -18.57 19.42
C GLY A 143 -13.11 -18.83 18.96
N GLU A 144 -14.00 -19.08 19.93
CA GLU A 144 -15.44 -19.20 19.69
C GLU A 144 -15.97 -17.96 18.99
N VAL A 145 -16.13 -18.06 17.68
CA VAL A 145 -17.07 -17.21 16.98
C VAL A 145 -18.44 -17.67 17.46
N THR A 146 -19.05 -16.93 18.39
CA THR A 146 -20.49 -16.98 18.64
C THR A 146 -21.15 -17.07 17.30
N GLU A 147 -21.95 -18.11 17.08
CA GLU A 147 -22.61 -18.34 15.81
C GLU A 147 -23.16 -17.00 15.30
N PRO A 148 -22.75 -16.50 14.11
CA PRO A 148 -23.71 -15.71 13.38
C PRO A 148 -24.86 -16.69 13.23
N THR A 149 -26.02 -16.36 13.81
CA THR A 149 -27.26 -17.09 13.53
C THR A 149 -27.18 -17.48 12.07
N VAL A 150 -27.06 -18.77 11.80
CA VAL A 150 -27.35 -19.27 10.48
C VAL A 150 -28.81 -18.90 10.34
N LEU A 151 -29.06 -17.71 9.77
CA LEU A 151 -30.34 -17.41 9.17
C LEU A 151 -30.43 -18.48 8.11
N SER A 152 -31.08 -19.59 8.46
CA SER A 152 -31.53 -20.59 7.51
C SER A 152 -32.43 -19.84 6.54
N GLY A 153 -31.87 -19.38 5.42
CA GLY A 153 -32.51 -18.48 4.46
C GLY A 153 -31.50 -17.93 3.46
N SER A 154 -31.94 -17.68 2.24
CA SER A 154 -31.13 -17.00 1.23
C SER A 154 -30.84 -15.57 1.70
N PRO A 155 -29.68 -14.98 1.38
CA PRO A 155 -29.47 -13.53 1.51
C PRO A 155 -30.61 -12.71 0.90
N MET A 156 -31.24 -13.21 -0.15
CA MET A 156 -32.38 -12.56 -0.83
C MET A 156 -33.66 -12.52 0.01
N ASP A 157 -33.78 -13.37 1.03
CA ASP A 157 -34.96 -13.43 1.90
C ASP A 157 -34.88 -12.39 3.04
N LYS A 158 -33.73 -11.73 3.21
CA LYS A 158 -33.52 -10.73 4.26
C LYS A 158 -34.14 -9.40 3.85
N ASP A 159 -35.01 -8.83 4.69
CA ASP A 159 -35.47 -7.46 4.51
C ASP A 159 -34.31 -6.49 4.79
N PRO A 160 -33.81 -5.73 3.78
CA PRO A 160 -32.73 -4.77 3.98
C PRO A 160 -33.05 -3.79 5.13
N ARG A 161 -34.32 -3.39 5.28
CA ARG A 161 -34.76 -2.41 6.30
C ARG A 161 -34.64 -2.92 7.74
N SER A 162 -34.33 -4.20 7.94
CA SER A 162 -34.02 -4.76 9.26
C SER A 162 -32.61 -4.36 9.75
N HIS A 163 -31.75 -3.88 8.86
CA HIS A 163 -30.37 -3.51 9.16
C HIS A 163 -30.20 -1.99 9.25
N TRP A 164 -29.41 -1.54 10.23
CA TRP A 164 -29.27 -0.13 10.60
C TRP A 164 -28.78 0.75 9.44
N ALA A 165 -27.93 0.22 8.55
CA ALA A 165 -27.38 0.99 7.44
C ALA A 165 -28.38 1.26 6.30
N PHE A 166 -29.44 0.45 6.18
CA PHE A 166 -30.41 0.55 5.08
C PHE A 166 -31.69 1.30 5.47
N VAL A 167 -31.76 1.83 6.69
CA VAL A 167 -32.82 2.76 7.11
C VAL A 167 -32.30 4.18 7.09
N ARG A 168 -33.15 5.16 6.74
CA ARG A 168 -32.74 6.57 6.68
C ARG A 168 -32.12 7.01 8.02
N PRO A 169 -30.99 7.73 8.02
CA PRO A 169 -30.42 8.30 9.23
C PRO A 169 -31.42 9.23 9.93
N VAL A 170 -31.48 9.12 11.25
CA VAL A 170 -32.32 9.96 12.10
C VAL A 170 -31.47 10.59 13.19
N PHE A 171 -31.83 11.79 13.63
CA PHE A 171 -31.17 12.38 14.79
C PHE A 171 -31.42 11.48 16.01
N PRO A 172 -30.36 11.04 16.71
CA PRO A 172 -30.51 10.29 17.95
C PRO A 172 -31.19 11.16 19.02
N GLU A 173 -31.81 10.50 20.01
CA GLU A 173 -32.28 11.20 21.21
C GLU A 173 -31.10 11.84 21.95
N PRO A 174 -31.26 13.03 22.54
CA PRO A 174 -30.19 13.67 23.31
C PRO A 174 -29.68 12.78 24.45
N SER A 175 -28.38 12.84 24.69
CA SER A 175 -27.75 12.24 25.89
C SER A 175 -28.43 12.74 27.17
N SER A 176 -28.59 11.82 28.14
CA SER A 176 -29.12 12.15 29.47
C SER A 176 -28.12 12.93 30.35
N ARG A 177 -26.85 12.99 29.95
CA ARG A 177 -25.77 13.74 30.62
C ARG A 177 -25.27 14.83 29.67
N ILE A 178 -25.93 15.98 29.72
CA ILE A 178 -25.31 17.19 29.17
C ILE A 178 -24.26 17.62 30.19
N ASP A 179 -23.01 17.25 29.95
CA ASP A 179 -21.86 17.87 30.61
C ASP A 179 -21.85 19.35 30.23
N ASP A 180 -21.78 20.26 31.21
CA ASP A 180 -21.65 21.71 30.97
C ASP A 180 -20.38 22.04 30.15
N ALA A 181 -19.43 21.10 30.06
CA ALA A 181 -18.23 21.18 29.21
C ALA A 181 -18.38 20.61 27.79
N SER A 182 -19.52 19.99 27.44
CA SER A 182 -19.77 19.47 26.08
C SER A 182 -20.08 20.60 25.10
N GLN A 183 -19.26 20.74 24.05
CA GLN A 183 -19.40 21.80 23.02
C GLN A 183 -20.43 21.42 21.94
N ASP A 184 -20.65 20.12 21.73
CA ASP A 184 -21.60 19.56 20.77
C ASP A 184 -22.28 18.29 21.33
N ARG A 185 -23.44 17.91 20.77
CA ARG A 185 -24.17 16.67 21.11
C ARG A 185 -23.31 15.42 20.87
N ILE A 186 -22.43 15.45 19.87
CA ILE A 186 -21.51 14.33 19.59
C ILE A 186 -20.52 14.09 20.72
N ASP A 187 -20.08 15.14 21.43
CA ASP A 187 -19.16 15.02 22.55
C ASP A 187 -19.85 14.33 23.73
N ALA A 188 -21.14 14.63 23.95
CA ALA A 188 -21.95 14.00 24.98
C ALA A 188 -22.15 12.49 24.73
N PHE A 189 -22.38 12.08 23.47
CA PHE A 189 -22.51 10.66 23.12
C PHE A 189 -21.24 9.85 23.43
N ALA A 190 -20.07 10.38 23.04
CA ALA A 190 -18.81 9.71 23.35
C ALA A 190 -18.50 9.69 24.86
N ALA A 191 -18.83 10.78 25.57
CA ALA A 191 -18.65 10.87 27.02
C ALA A 191 -19.52 9.88 27.80
N ASP A 192 -20.77 9.66 27.37
CA ASP A 192 -21.67 8.70 28.00
C ASP A 192 -21.12 7.27 27.96
N ASP A 193 -20.65 6.83 26.80
CA ASP A 193 -20.10 5.49 26.61
C ASP A 193 -18.79 5.29 27.37
N ALA A 194 -17.89 6.27 27.37
CA ALA A 194 -16.66 6.24 28.15
C ALA A 194 -16.97 6.18 29.67
N ALA A 195 -17.89 7.00 30.14
CA ALA A 195 -18.27 7.03 31.54
C ALA A 195 -18.97 5.74 32.00
N ALA A 196 -19.69 5.04 31.11
CA ALA A 196 -20.34 3.76 31.43
C ALA A 196 -19.34 2.67 31.86
N ILE A 197 -18.08 2.75 31.42
CA ILE A 197 -17.00 1.84 31.84
C ILE A 197 -16.00 2.50 32.81
N GLY A 198 -16.31 3.70 33.31
CA GLY A 198 -15.43 4.46 34.21
C GLY A 198 -14.12 4.87 33.53
N LEU A 199 -14.18 5.24 32.24
CA LEU A 199 -13.06 5.82 31.50
C LEU A 199 -13.23 7.35 31.44
N GLU A 200 -12.19 8.07 31.87
CA GLU A 200 -12.16 9.53 31.79
C GLU A 200 -11.64 10.00 30.43
N ILE A 201 -12.28 11.03 29.87
CA ILE A 201 -11.84 11.69 28.65
C ILE A 201 -10.60 12.55 28.95
N VAL A 202 -9.57 12.43 28.11
CA VAL A 202 -8.34 13.21 28.20
C VAL A 202 -8.61 14.69 27.90
N ASP A 203 -7.87 15.55 28.59
CA ASP A 203 -7.92 17.00 28.42
C ASP A 203 -7.59 17.46 27.00
N GLN A 204 -8.00 18.70 26.69
CA GLN A 204 -7.69 19.36 25.43
C GLN A 204 -6.17 19.44 25.18
N ALA A 205 -5.75 19.24 23.95
CA ALA A 205 -4.37 19.41 23.54
C ALA A 205 -3.91 20.87 23.68
N SER A 206 -2.60 21.08 23.81
CA SER A 206 -2.02 22.43 23.89
C SER A 206 -2.34 23.25 22.63
N LYS A 207 -2.43 24.59 22.74
CA LYS A 207 -2.63 25.47 21.58
C LYS A 207 -1.62 25.20 20.44
N PRO A 208 -0.30 25.04 20.69
CA PRO A 208 0.66 24.67 19.63
C PRO A 208 0.33 23.34 18.93
N THR A 209 -0.08 22.32 19.68
CA THR A 209 -0.49 21.02 19.12
C THR A 209 -1.74 21.17 18.25
N LEU A 210 -2.76 21.89 18.74
CA LEU A 210 -4.02 22.08 18.00
C LEU A 210 -3.84 22.81 16.67
N ILE A 211 -3.09 23.91 16.65
CA ILE A 211 -2.85 24.63 15.39
C ILE A 211 -2.03 23.78 14.42
N ARG A 212 -1.05 23.03 14.91
CA ARG A 212 -0.28 22.10 14.07
C ARG A 212 -1.19 21.03 13.46
N ARG A 213 -2.00 20.38 14.29
CA ARG A 213 -2.95 19.33 13.89
C ARG A 213 -3.90 19.81 12.79
N VAL A 214 -4.57 20.94 13.02
CA VAL A 214 -5.59 21.45 12.09
C VAL A 214 -4.99 21.92 10.76
N TYR A 215 -3.78 22.48 10.76
CA TYR A 215 -3.09 22.84 9.52
C TYR A 215 -2.78 21.60 8.67
N PHE A 216 -2.25 20.52 9.27
CA PHE A 216 -2.00 19.28 8.54
C PHE A 216 -3.29 18.64 8.05
N ASP A 217 -4.32 18.59 8.87
CA ASP A 217 -5.57 17.95 8.51
C ASP A 217 -6.29 18.69 7.39
N LEU A 218 -6.34 20.03 7.47
CA LEU A 218 -7.11 20.82 6.52
C LEU A 218 -6.33 21.20 5.27
N THR A 219 -5.00 21.26 5.30
CA THR A 219 -4.20 21.72 4.13
C THR A 219 -3.11 20.74 3.70
N GLY A 220 -2.74 19.79 4.57
CA GLY A 220 -1.58 18.92 4.38
C GLY A 220 -0.23 19.62 4.64
N LEU A 221 -0.22 20.88 5.07
CA LEU A 221 0.97 21.71 5.22
C LEU A 221 1.18 22.13 6.68
N PRO A 222 2.44 22.30 7.17
CA PRO A 222 2.72 22.87 8.48
C PRO A 222 2.31 24.36 8.59
N PRO A 223 1.92 24.82 9.79
CA PRO A 223 1.86 26.25 10.08
C PRO A 223 3.27 26.85 10.16
N THR A 224 3.38 28.15 9.89
CA THR A 224 4.60 28.93 10.16
C THR A 224 4.68 29.29 11.64
N LYS A 225 5.91 29.53 12.17
CA LYS A 225 6.10 30.01 13.56
C LYS A 225 5.26 31.24 13.88
N THR A 226 5.16 32.21 12.97
CA THR A 226 4.31 33.41 13.13
C THR A 226 2.83 33.08 13.26
N GLN A 227 2.33 32.07 12.54
CA GLN A 227 0.93 31.62 12.68
C GLN A 227 0.71 30.94 14.03
N VAL A 228 1.65 30.10 14.47
CA VAL A 228 1.63 29.48 15.80
C VAL A 228 1.61 30.54 16.90
N ASP A 229 2.54 31.49 16.88
CA ASP A 229 2.66 32.53 17.90
C ASP A 229 1.43 33.41 18.00
N ARG A 230 0.87 33.81 16.84
CA ARG A 230 -0.37 34.60 16.79
C ARG A 230 -1.55 33.86 17.43
N PHE A 231 -1.67 32.56 17.18
CA PHE A 231 -2.75 31.76 17.75
C PHE A 231 -2.55 31.53 19.25
N VAL A 232 -1.33 31.16 19.66
CA VAL A 232 -0.99 30.90 21.06
C VAL A 232 -1.22 32.14 21.92
N ALA A 233 -0.77 33.32 21.46
CA ALA A 233 -0.91 34.59 22.16
C ALA A 233 -2.33 35.19 22.12
N SER A 234 -3.26 34.60 21.37
CA SER A 234 -4.63 35.10 21.30
C SER A 234 -5.46 34.64 22.50
N ASP A 235 -5.99 35.60 23.27
CA ASP A 235 -6.93 35.34 24.37
C ASP A 235 -8.40 35.34 23.93
N ARG A 236 -8.66 35.43 22.61
CA ARG A 236 -10.03 35.41 22.10
C ARG A 236 -10.65 34.02 22.25
N PRO A 237 -11.91 33.92 22.72
CA PRO A 237 -12.60 32.64 22.85
C PRO A 237 -12.87 31.98 21.48
N ASP A 238 -13.04 32.76 20.41
CA ASP A 238 -13.25 32.29 19.04
C ASP A 238 -11.94 32.06 18.25
N SER A 239 -10.77 32.09 18.91
CA SER A 239 -9.48 32.07 18.22
C SER A 239 -9.26 30.82 17.37
N PHE A 240 -9.67 29.65 17.85
CA PHE A 240 -9.53 28.39 17.12
C PHE A 240 -10.50 28.31 15.95
N GLU A 241 -11.77 28.69 16.17
CA GLU A 241 -12.79 28.76 15.11
C GLU A 241 -12.35 29.61 13.93
N ARG A 242 -11.73 30.77 14.20
CA ARG A 242 -11.22 31.66 13.15
C ARG A 242 -10.08 31.05 12.34
N VAL A 243 -9.22 30.24 12.97
CA VAL A 243 -8.16 29.49 12.28
C VAL A 243 -8.80 28.43 11.39
N VAL A 244 -9.74 27.66 11.93
CA VAL A 244 -10.49 26.64 11.16
C VAL A 244 -11.18 27.26 9.95
N ASP A 245 -11.91 28.36 10.14
CA ASP A 245 -12.64 29.05 9.07
C ASP A 245 -11.70 29.59 7.99
N ALA A 246 -10.54 30.12 8.37
CA ALA A 246 -9.53 30.57 7.42
C ALA A 246 -8.93 29.41 6.60
N LEU A 247 -8.68 28.26 7.22
CA LEU A 247 -8.15 27.07 6.54
C LEU A 247 -9.19 26.42 5.62
N LEU A 248 -10.45 26.33 6.07
CA LEU A 248 -11.56 25.85 5.22
C LEU A 248 -11.78 26.75 4.01
N ALA A 249 -11.55 28.05 4.13
CA ALA A 249 -11.64 29.00 3.02
C ALA A 249 -10.41 28.96 2.09
N SER A 250 -9.32 28.29 2.49
CA SER A 250 -8.08 28.29 1.73
C SER A 250 -8.15 27.33 0.53
N PRO A 251 -7.44 27.62 -0.58
CA PRO A 251 -7.41 26.72 -1.71
C PRO A 251 -6.77 25.35 -1.40
N GLU A 252 -5.82 25.31 -0.46
CA GLU A 252 -5.13 24.09 -0.04
C GLU A 252 -6.08 23.07 0.60
N PHE A 253 -7.23 23.49 1.12
CA PHE A 253 -8.31 22.59 1.55
C PHE A 253 -8.81 21.72 0.40
N GLY A 254 -9.03 22.31 -0.78
CA GLY A 254 -9.45 21.58 -1.96
C GLY A 254 -8.42 20.55 -2.41
N GLU A 255 -7.13 20.92 -2.37
CA GLU A 255 -6.03 20.01 -2.69
C GLU A 255 -5.94 18.85 -1.69
N ARG A 256 -6.11 19.13 -0.39
CA ARG A 256 -6.04 18.14 0.69
C ARG A 256 -7.17 17.12 0.59
N PHE A 257 -8.42 17.58 0.55
CA PHE A 257 -9.59 16.70 0.53
C PHE A 257 -9.79 16.05 -0.85
N GLY A 258 -9.50 16.79 -1.92
CA GLY A 258 -9.48 16.27 -3.27
C GLY A 258 -8.51 15.10 -3.40
N ARG A 259 -7.33 15.14 -2.76
CA ARG A 259 -6.40 14.01 -2.79
C ARG A 259 -7.01 12.73 -2.22
N HIS A 260 -7.71 12.77 -1.10
CA HIS A 260 -8.34 11.57 -0.53
C HIS A 260 -9.49 11.05 -1.41
N TRP A 261 -10.24 11.94 -2.05
CA TRP A 261 -11.25 11.54 -3.03
C TRP A 261 -10.65 10.82 -4.24
N LEU A 262 -9.46 11.22 -4.70
CA LEU A 262 -8.80 10.61 -5.83
C LEU A 262 -8.35 9.15 -5.56
N ASP A 263 -8.17 8.76 -4.29
CA ASP A 263 -7.96 7.35 -3.90
C ASP A 263 -9.24 6.52 -4.10
N VAL A 264 -10.37 7.09 -3.69
CA VAL A 264 -11.69 6.48 -3.91
C VAL A 264 -11.98 6.36 -5.41
N ALA A 265 -11.65 7.39 -6.19
CA ALA A 265 -11.88 7.45 -7.63
C ALA A 265 -10.89 6.61 -8.46
N ARG A 266 -9.87 5.98 -7.82
CA ARG A 266 -8.77 5.24 -8.46
C ARG A 266 -8.04 6.04 -9.55
N TYR A 267 -7.73 7.30 -9.22
CA TYR A 267 -7.09 8.24 -10.13
C TYR A 267 -5.73 7.73 -10.64
N ALA A 268 -5.52 7.86 -11.94
CA ALA A 268 -4.21 7.75 -12.57
C ALA A 268 -4.14 8.63 -13.81
N ASP A 269 -2.93 9.02 -14.20
CA ASP A 269 -2.69 9.72 -15.46
C ASP A 269 -2.57 8.77 -16.66
N THR A 270 -2.48 7.45 -16.41
CA THR A 270 -2.30 6.43 -17.44
C THR A 270 -3.34 5.31 -17.38
N VAL A 271 -3.65 4.73 -18.54
CA VAL A 271 -4.64 3.64 -18.72
C VAL A 271 -4.20 2.30 -18.12
N GLY A 272 -2.92 2.17 -17.75
CA GLY A 272 -2.28 0.90 -17.41
C GLY A 272 -1.66 0.23 -18.64
N TYR A 273 -2.07 -1.01 -18.93
CA TYR A 273 -1.61 -1.78 -20.08
C TYR A 273 -2.10 -1.17 -21.39
N ALA A 274 -1.17 -0.86 -22.29
CA ALA A 274 -1.48 -0.51 -23.68
C ALA A 274 -0.65 -1.39 -24.62
N LEU A 275 -1.23 -1.76 -25.76
CA LEU A 275 -0.50 -2.42 -26.84
C LEU A 275 0.69 -1.54 -27.28
N ALA A 276 1.81 -2.18 -27.61
CA ALA A 276 3.05 -1.49 -27.97
C ALA A 276 2.81 -0.39 -29.03
N GLY A 277 3.32 0.82 -28.75
CA GLY A 277 3.21 1.98 -29.63
C GLY A 277 1.95 2.85 -29.45
N LYS A 278 0.98 2.47 -28.59
CA LYS A 278 -0.16 3.35 -28.25
C LYS A 278 0.17 4.29 -27.08
N GLU A 279 -0.36 5.51 -27.15
CA GLU A 279 -0.30 6.49 -26.05
C GLU A 279 -0.96 5.89 -24.79
N ARG A 280 -0.26 6.00 -23.66
CA ARG A 280 -0.68 5.44 -22.37
C ARG A 280 -1.34 6.50 -21.50
N ARG A 281 -1.07 7.79 -21.74
CA ARG A 281 -1.69 8.90 -21.02
C ARG A 281 -3.18 9.01 -21.33
N ILE A 282 -3.97 9.23 -20.30
CA ILE A 282 -5.40 9.51 -20.43
C ILE A 282 -5.54 10.99 -20.77
N LYS A 283 -6.11 11.29 -21.95
CA LYS A 283 -6.34 12.66 -22.38
C LYS A 283 -7.25 13.36 -21.38
N GLY A 284 -6.74 14.42 -20.75
CA GLY A 284 -7.48 15.22 -19.76
C GLY A 284 -7.55 14.62 -18.37
N SER A 285 -6.74 13.62 -17.98
CA SER A 285 -6.71 13.09 -16.60
C SER A 285 -6.59 14.21 -15.56
N HIS A 286 -5.66 15.14 -15.76
CA HIS A 286 -5.44 16.29 -14.88
C HIS A 286 -6.69 17.16 -14.71
N ARG A 287 -7.57 17.24 -15.72
CA ARG A 287 -8.81 18.03 -15.66
C ARG A 287 -9.77 17.46 -14.63
N TYR A 288 -9.86 16.13 -14.50
CA TYR A 288 -10.66 15.52 -13.44
C TYR A 288 -10.08 15.82 -12.06
N ARG A 289 -8.76 15.67 -11.88
CA ARG A 289 -8.09 16.01 -10.62
C ARG A 289 -8.37 17.46 -10.23
N ASP A 290 -8.23 18.39 -11.17
CA ASP A 290 -8.41 19.80 -10.93
C ASP A 290 -9.89 20.15 -10.68
N TRP A 291 -10.83 19.48 -11.35
CA TRP A 291 -12.26 19.58 -11.06
C TRP A 291 -12.59 19.10 -9.64
N VAL A 292 -12.03 17.96 -9.21
CA VAL A 292 -12.21 17.45 -7.85
C VAL A 292 -11.68 18.45 -6.82
N ILE A 293 -10.47 18.96 -7.03
CA ILE A 293 -9.87 20.00 -6.16
C ILE A 293 -10.79 21.22 -6.08
N HIS A 294 -11.30 21.68 -7.22
CA HIS A 294 -12.23 22.81 -7.28
C HIS A 294 -13.55 22.53 -6.53
N ALA A 295 -14.15 21.35 -6.71
CA ALA A 295 -15.40 20.98 -6.07
C ALA A 295 -15.30 21.00 -4.53
N PHE A 296 -14.20 20.48 -3.96
CA PHE A 296 -13.95 20.60 -2.52
C PHE A 296 -13.63 22.04 -2.10
N ALA A 297 -12.84 22.78 -2.89
CA ALA A 297 -12.49 24.17 -2.59
C ALA A 297 -13.71 25.10 -2.60
N SER A 298 -14.68 24.88 -3.48
CA SER A 298 -15.91 25.67 -3.57
C SER A 298 -17.02 25.20 -2.62
N ASP A 299 -16.81 24.08 -1.91
CA ASP A 299 -17.83 23.41 -1.10
C ASP A 299 -19.09 23.06 -1.91
N MET A 300 -18.87 22.52 -3.12
CA MET A 300 -19.94 22.03 -3.99
C MET A 300 -20.83 21.05 -3.22
N PRO A 301 -22.17 21.20 -3.26
CA PRO A 301 -23.07 20.26 -2.63
C PRO A 301 -22.76 18.83 -3.08
N TYR A 302 -22.63 17.89 -2.14
CA TYR A 302 -22.19 16.53 -2.45
C TYR A 302 -23.13 15.82 -3.43
N SER A 303 -24.43 16.13 -3.37
CA SER A 303 -25.42 15.70 -4.35
C SER A 303 -25.10 16.17 -5.77
N GLU A 304 -24.66 17.42 -5.96
CA GLU A 304 -24.25 17.95 -7.26
C GLU A 304 -22.95 17.31 -7.74
N MET A 305 -21.99 17.10 -6.82
CA MET A 305 -20.75 16.38 -7.11
C MET A 305 -21.04 14.97 -7.64
N ILE A 306 -21.97 14.23 -7.02
CA ILE A 306 -22.41 12.91 -7.50
C ILE A 306 -23.07 13.01 -8.89
N LEU A 307 -23.98 13.97 -9.09
CA LEU A 307 -24.68 14.16 -10.37
C LEU A 307 -23.70 14.44 -11.51
N HIS A 308 -22.75 15.35 -11.33
CA HIS A 308 -21.77 15.69 -12.36
C HIS A 308 -20.85 14.52 -12.70
N GLN A 309 -20.41 13.75 -11.69
CA GLN A 309 -19.54 12.59 -11.93
C GLN A 309 -20.23 11.46 -12.72
N LEU A 310 -21.54 11.27 -12.56
CA LEU A 310 -22.28 10.18 -13.19
C LEU A 310 -23.03 10.59 -14.46
N ALA A 311 -23.47 11.84 -14.53
CA ALA A 311 -24.37 12.37 -15.56
C ALA A 311 -24.03 13.83 -15.96
N GLY A 312 -22.75 14.22 -15.90
CA GLY A 312 -22.26 15.53 -16.32
C GLY A 312 -22.78 15.98 -17.69
N ASP A 313 -22.86 15.07 -18.66
CA ASP A 313 -23.41 15.30 -20.01
C ASP A 313 -24.87 15.74 -20.04
N ARG A 314 -25.61 15.47 -18.98
CA ARG A 314 -27.02 15.85 -18.82
C ARG A 314 -27.17 17.15 -18.03
N THR A 315 -26.25 17.41 -17.11
CA THR A 315 -26.30 18.60 -16.23
C THR A 315 -25.55 19.81 -16.79
N ASP A 316 -24.51 19.60 -17.60
CA ASP A 316 -23.69 20.65 -18.23
C ASP A 316 -23.22 20.21 -19.63
N PRO A 317 -24.16 20.00 -20.59
CA PRO A 317 -23.86 19.39 -21.89
C PRO A 317 -22.85 20.16 -22.74
N GLN A 318 -22.72 21.48 -22.55
CA GLN A 318 -21.78 22.34 -23.27
C GLN A 318 -20.48 22.59 -22.50
N ASN A 319 -20.35 22.02 -21.28
CA ASN A 319 -19.21 22.21 -20.39
C ASN A 319 -18.95 23.69 -20.02
N GLU A 320 -20.00 24.49 -19.87
CA GLU A 320 -19.88 25.92 -19.56
C GLU A 320 -19.31 26.14 -18.15
N ALA A 321 -19.65 25.26 -17.21
CA ALA A 321 -19.14 25.27 -15.85
C ALA A 321 -17.92 24.34 -15.66
N GLY A 322 -17.48 23.65 -16.71
CA GLY A 322 -16.40 22.65 -16.64
C GLY A 322 -16.82 21.31 -16.03
N ASN A 323 -18.12 21.06 -15.82
CA ASN A 323 -18.60 19.90 -15.07
C ASN A 323 -18.54 18.57 -15.86
N LEU A 324 -18.29 18.58 -17.17
CA LEU A 324 -18.03 17.34 -17.90
C LEU A 324 -16.72 16.68 -17.47
N ASP A 325 -15.78 17.44 -16.89
CA ASP A 325 -14.52 16.88 -16.39
C ASP A 325 -14.75 15.96 -15.18
N ALA A 326 -15.84 16.15 -14.44
CA ALA A 326 -16.27 15.27 -13.34
C ALA A 326 -16.48 13.82 -13.77
N MET A 327 -16.85 13.59 -15.03
CA MET A 327 -17.08 12.25 -15.58
C MET A 327 -15.80 11.42 -15.67
N GLY A 328 -14.65 12.03 -15.37
CA GLY A 328 -13.40 11.34 -15.05
C GLY A 328 -13.59 10.19 -14.04
N PHE A 329 -14.51 10.32 -13.08
CA PHE A 329 -14.86 9.26 -12.12
C PHE A 329 -15.18 7.90 -12.80
N LEU A 330 -15.75 7.94 -14.01
CA LEU A 330 -16.10 6.76 -14.81
C LEU A 330 -15.07 6.44 -15.92
N THR A 331 -14.24 7.38 -16.32
CA THR A 331 -13.40 7.27 -17.54
C THR A 331 -11.91 7.17 -17.28
N ILE A 332 -11.40 7.55 -16.10
CA ILE A 332 -9.97 7.48 -15.76
C ILE A 332 -9.52 6.14 -15.16
N GLY A 333 -10.47 5.24 -14.89
CA GLY A 333 -10.23 3.90 -14.35
C GLY A 333 -9.35 3.04 -15.27
N ARG A 334 -8.96 1.87 -14.77
CA ARG A 334 -8.14 0.92 -15.55
C ARG A 334 -8.89 0.51 -16.82
N ARG A 335 -8.22 0.58 -17.97
CA ARG A 335 -8.77 0.02 -19.22
C ARG A 335 -8.37 -1.45 -19.32
N PHE A 336 -9.37 -2.33 -19.40
CA PHE A 336 -9.16 -3.77 -19.50
C PHE A 336 -9.25 -4.24 -20.96
N LEU A 337 -8.58 -5.36 -21.28
CA LEU A 337 -8.71 -5.99 -22.59
C LEU A 337 -10.13 -6.49 -22.85
N ASN A 338 -10.80 -6.94 -21.79
CA ASN A 338 -12.19 -7.37 -21.81
C ASN A 338 -13.09 -6.18 -21.42
N PRO A 339 -13.98 -5.70 -22.30
CA PRO A 339 -14.90 -4.60 -21.99
C PRO A 339 -15.82 -4.84 -20.79
N LEU A 340 -16.14 -6.12 -20.50
CA LEU A 340 -16.96 -6.46 -19.33
C LEU A 340 -16.27 -6.09 -18.01
N ASP A 341 -14.95 -6.22 -17.94
CA ASP A 341 -14.19 -5.89 -16.72
C ASP A 341 -14.06 -4.37 -16.54
N THR A 342 -14.13 -3.60 -17.63
CA THR A 342 -14.22 -2.12 -17.55
C THR A 342 -15.58 -1.68 -17.01
N MET A 343 -16.65 -2.40 -17.37
CA MET A 343 -17.98 -2.13 -16.79
C MET A 343 -18.04 -2.52 -15.32
N ASP A 344 -17.46 -3.67 -14.97
CA ASP A 344 -17.37 -4.12 -13.58
C ASP A 344 -16.63 -3.09 -12.69
N ASP A 345 -15.47 -2.58 -13.12
CA ASP A 345 -14.74 -1.51 -12.42
C ASP A 345 -15.58 -0.24 -12.21
N ARG A 346 -16.44 0.12 -13.17
CA ARG A 346 -17.34 1.28 -13.05
C ARG A 346 -18.49 1.02 -12.07
N ILE A 347 -19.09 -0.17 -12.11
CA ILE A 347 -20.11 -0.58 -11.14
C ILE A 347 -19.52 -0.60 -9.74
N ASP A 348 -18.32 -1.15 -9.61
CA ASP A 348 -17.57 -1.28 -8.37
C ASP A 348 -17.27 0.09 -7.75
N VAL A 349 -16.70 1.04 -8.49
CA VAL A 349 -16.41 2.37 -7.93
C VAL A 349 -17.67 3.11 -7.52
N ILE A 350 -18.77 2.97 -8.25
CA ILE A 350 -20.04 3.64 -7.89
C ILE A 350 -20.60 3.00 -6.61
N SER A 351 -20.70 1.68 -6.59
CA SER A 351 -21.33 0.95 -5.49
C SER A 351 -20.51 1.02 -4.19
N ARG A 352 -19.21 0.73 -4.23
CA ARG A 352 -18.33 0.85 -3.06
C ARG A 352 -18.02 2.31 -2.73
N GLY A 353 -17.75 3.14 -3.75
CA GLY A 353 -17.36 4.53 -3.56
C GLY A 353 -18.49 5.46 -3.12
N LEU A 354 -19.74 5.26 -3.54
CA LEU A 354 -20.84 6.18 -3.20
C LEU A 354 -21.88 5.59 -2.25
N LEU A 355 -22.03 4.25 -2.25
CA LEU A 355 -23.04 3.55 -1.43
C LEU A 355 -22.43 2.65 -0.36
N GLY A 356 -21.12 2.35 -0.44
CA GLY A 356 -20.50 1.38 0.47
C GLY A 356 -21.12 -0.01 0.34
N MET A 357 -21.39 -0.45 -0.88
CA MET A 357 -21.96 -1.76 -1.18
C MET A 357 -21.10 -2.53 -2.19
N THR A 358 -20.96 -3.84 -1.99
CA THR A 358 -20.17 -4.75 -2.83
C THR A 358 -20.98 -5.36 -3.99
N VAL A 359 -21.67 -4.51 -4.77
CA VAL A 359 -22.58 -4.98 -5.84
C VAL A 359 -21.88 -5.83 -6.90
N SER A 360 -20.61 -5.55 -7.21
CA SER A 360 -19.82 -6.34 -8.18
C SER A 360 -19.67 -7.81 -7.81
N CYS A 361 -19.79 -8.19 -6.52
CA CYS A 361 -19.81 -9.59 -6.11
C CYS A 361 -21.04 -10.34 -6.65
N ALA A 362 -22.11 -9.63 -7.05
CA ALA A 362 -23.31 -10.22 -7.64
C ALA A 362 -23.20 -10.48 -9.16
N ARG A 363 -22.01 -10.26 -9.76
CA ARG A 363 -21.77 -10.44 -11.20
C ARG A 363 -22.01 -11.87 -11.69
N CYS A 364 -21.62 -12.87 -10.89
CA CYS A 364 -21.67 -14.28 -11.32
C CYS A 364 -22.88 -15.04 -10.75
N HIS A 365 -23.38 -14.61 -9.61
CA HIS A 365 -24.51 -15.19 -8.87
C HIS A 365 -25.07 -14.15 -7.91
N ASP A 366 -26.22 -14.40 -7.29
CA ASP A 366 -26.77 -13.52 -6.25
C ASP A 366 -25.76 -13.32 -5.12
N HIS A 367 -25.70 -12.11 -4.57
CA HIS A 367 -24.67 -11.74 -3.61
C HIS A 367 -24.66 -12.68 -2.38
N LYS A 368 -23.45 -13.07 -1.94
CA LYS A 368 -23.25 -14.14 -0.94
C LYS A 368 -23.86 -13.81 0.44
N PHE A 369 -23.94 -12.53 0.81
CA PHE A 369 -24.32 -12.10 2.17
C PHE A 369 -25.48 -11.10 2.22
N ASP A 370 -25.43 -10.11 1.32
CA ASP A 370 -26.43 -9.06 1.16
C ASP A 370 -27.58 -9.40 0.21
N PRO A 371 -28.77 -8.78 0.37
CA PRO A 371 -29.97 -8.95 -0.46
C PRO A 371 -29.83 -8.24 -1.81
N ILE A 372 -28.77 -8.55 -2.55
CA ILE A 372 -28.45 -8.00 -3.87
C ILE A 372 -28.51 -9.14 -4.89
N PRO A 373 -29.62 -9.28 -5.65
CA PRO A 373 -29.70 -10.30 -6.70
C PRO A 373 -28.76 -9.97 -7.86
N ALA A 374 -28.36 -10.98 -8.64
CA ALA A 374 -27.56 -10.77 -9.85
C ALA A 374 -28.24 -9.80 -10.83
N ALA A 375 -29.58 -9.76 -10.84
CA ALA A 375 -30.37 -8.81 -11.61
C ALA A 375 -30.00 -7.35 -11.31
N ASP A 376 -29.63 -7.01 -10.07
CA ASP A 376 -29.23 -5.64 -9.71
C ASP A 376 -27.89 -5.26 -10.35
N TYR A 377 -26.91 -6.18 -10.34
CA TYR A 377 -25.64 -5.96 -11.05
C TYR A 377 -25.89 -5.72 -12.55
N TYR A 378 -26.74 -6.54 -13.17
CA TYR A 378 -27.03 -6.42 -14.60
C TYR A 378 -27.94 -5.23 -14.95
N ALA A 379 -28.76 -4.74 -14.01
CA ALA A 379 -29.47 -3.48 -14.13
C ALA A 379 -28.48 -2.31 -14.22
N LEU A 380 -27.49 -2.25 -13.31
CA LEU A 380 -26.42 -1.24 -13.35
C LEU A 380 -25.54 -1.38 -14.59
N PHE A 381 -25.24 -2.63 -14.99
CA PHE A 381 -24.54 -2.90 -16.24
C PHE A 381 -25.29 -2.31 -17.43
N GLY A 382 -26.61 -2.52 -17.53
CA GLY A 382 -27.44 -1.95 -18.60
C GLY A 382 -27.38 -0.42 -18.65
N ILE A 383 -27.36 0.24 -17.48
CA ILE A 383 -27.24 1.70 -17.38
C ILE A 383 -25.92 2.18 -17.97
N LEU A 384 -24.80 1.58 -17.56
CA LEU A 384 -23.47 1.99 -17.99
C LEU A 384 -23.14 1.55 -19.42
N HIS A 385 -23.62 0.38 -19.85
CA HIS A 385 -23.45 -0.16 -21.19
C HIS A 385 -24.30 0.58 -22.23
N SER A 386 -25.38 1.24 -21.80
CA SER A 386 -26.14 2.21 -22.61
C SER A 386 -25.46 3.58 -22.74
N SER A 387 -24.16 3.65 -22.49
CA SER A 387 -23.36 4.87 -22.59
C SER A 387 -22.00 4.60 -23.24
N ARG A 388 -21.42 5.60 -23.89
CA ARG A 388 -20.08 5.54 -24.51
C ARG A 388 -19.27 6.78 -24.20
N GLN A 389 -17.94 6.65 -24.17
CA GLN A 389 -17.04 7.80 -24.03
C GLN A 389 -17.04 8.59 -25.36
N ASN A 390 -17.10 9.91 -25.27
CA ASN A 390 -17.03 10.83 -26.39
C ASN A 390 -15.80 11.75 -26.24
N GLU A 391 -14.62 11.26 -26.63
CA GLU A 391 -13.34 11.97 -26.46
C GLU A 391 -13.21 13.24 -27.33
N ASP A 392 -14.09 13.39 -28.33
CA ASP A 392 -14.19 14.53 -29.24
C ASP A 392 -15.22 15.59 -28.78
N GLY A 393 -15.92 15.34 -27.67
CA GLY A 393 -16.85 16.28 -27.06
C GLY A 393 -16.15 17.47 -26.38
N PRO A 394 -16.92 18.37 -25.72
CA PRO A 394 -16.36 19.53 -25.02
C PRO A 394 -15.36 19.18 -23.89
N SER A 395 -15.42 17.96 -23.37
CA SER A 395 -14.38 17.36 -22.52
C SER A 395 -13.98 15.98 -23.05
N PRO A 396 -12.68 15.63 -23.06
CA PRO A 396 -12.25 14.28 -23.43
C PRO A 396 -12.70 13.19 -22.44
N LEU A 397 -13.15 13.59 -21.24
CA LEU A 397 -13.63 12.70 -20.20
C LEU A 397 -15.15 12.45 -20.30
N MET A 398 -15.84 13.13 -21.21
CA MET A 398 -17.28 13.07 -21.38
C MET A 398 -17.76 11.65 -21.72
N MET A 399 -18.83 11.21 -21.05
CA MET A 399 -19.65 10.08 -21.46
C MET A 399 -20.95 10.60 -22.05
N THR A 400 -21.49 9.94 -23.08
CA THR A 400 -22.80 10.25 -23.68
C THR A 400 -23.65 9.01 -23.75
N ASP A 401 -24.96 9.19 -23.63
CA ASP A 401 -25.92 8.11 -23.87
C ASP A 401 -25.88 7.64 -25.34
N VAL A 402 -26.09 6.34 -25.55
CA VAL A 402 -26.28 5.80 -26.90
C VAL A 402 -27.70 6.09 -27.40
N GLU A 403 -27.89 6.16 -28.71
CA GLU A 403 -29.18 6.50 -29.33
C GLU A 403 -30.33 5.55 -28.93
N LYS A 404 -30.00 4.27 -28.73
CA LYS A 404 -30.95 3.23 -28.32
C LYS A 404 -30.45 2.53 -27.05
N PRO A 405 -30.73 3.11 -25.87
CA PRO A 405 -30.46 2.48 -24.60
C PRO A 405 -31.16 1.12 -24.50
N HIS A 406 -30.55 0.17 -23.81
CA HIS A 406 -31.06 -1.19 -23.74
C HIS A 406 -30.77 -1.83 -22.38
N ASP A 407 -31.68 -2.72 -22.00
CA ASP A 407 -31.54 -3.56 -20.82
C ASP A 407 -30.56 -4.71 -21.09
N SER A 408 -29.99 -5.28 -20.03
CA SER A 408 -28.96 -6.30 -20.15
C SER A 408 -29.48 -7.68 -19.76
N PRO A 409 -29.19 -8.76 -20.51
CA PRO A 409 -29.41 -10.10 -20.01
C PRO A 409 -28.47 -10.39 -18.84
N ILE A 410 -28.98 -11.09 -17.82
CA ILE A 410 -28.15 -11.65 -16.76
C ILE A 410 -27.19 -12.66 -17.39
N LEU A 411 -25.88 -12.47 -17.26
CA LEU A 411 -24.91 -13.46 -17.73
C LEU A 411 -24.71 -14.50 -16.62
N LEU A 412 -25.21 -15.71 -16.84
CA LEU A 412 -25.16 -16.77 -15.85
C LEU A 412 -23.70 -17.15 -15.59
N ARG A 413 -23.28 -17.13 -14.32
CA ARG A 413 -21.88 -17.31 -13.91
C ARG A 413 -20.91 -16.31 -14.57
N GLY A 414 -21.41 -15.13 -14.97
CA GLY A 414 -20.62 -14.08 -15.62
C GLY A 414 -20.21 -14.38 -17.07
N GLN A 415 -20.75 -15.43 -17.69
CA GLN A 415 -20.34 -15.90 -19.01
C GLN A 415 -21.15 -15.23 -20.13
N ALA A 416 -20.50 -14.45 -21.00
CA ALA A 416 -21.18 -13.72 -22.09
C ALA A 416 -22.00 -14.59 -23.06
N GLY A 417 -21.61 -15.86 -23.21
CA GLY A 417 -22.30 -16.86 -24.04
C GLY A 417 -23.51 -17.51 -23.38
N ASN A 418 -23.70 -17.33 -22.06
CA ASN A 418 -24.76 -17.96 -21.29
C ASN A 418 -25.68 -16.89 -20.68
N ARG A 419 -26.82 -16.63 -21.34
CA ARG A 419 -27.72 -15.51 -21.02
C ARG A 419 -28.99 -16.02 -20.34
N GLY A 420 -29.35 -15.41 -19.22
CA GLY A 420 -30.60 -15.59 -18.49
C GLY A 420 -31.63 -14.51 -18.81
N GLU A 421 -32.48 -14.21 -17.82
CA GLU A 421 -33.53 -13.18 -17.94
C GLU A 421 -32.95 -11.78 -18.20
N ILE A 422 -33.76 -10.92 -18.81
CA ILE A 422 -33.40 -9.51 -19.02
C ILE A 422 -33.58 -8.77 -17.70
N ALA A 423 -32.48 -8.19 -17.20
CA ALA A 423 -32.50 -7.28 -16.07
C ALA A 423 -32.83 -5.85 -16.58
N PRO A 424 -34.00 -5.29 -16.25
CA PRO A 424 -34.34 -3.93 -16.64
C PRO A 424 -33.41 -2.94 -15.93
N ARG A 425 -33.03 -1.86 -16.61
CA ARG A 425 -32.28 -0.76 -15.98
C ARG A 425 -33.12 -0.15 -14.87
N GLN A 426 -32.69 -0.26 -13.62
CA GLN A 426 -33.41 0.20 -12.45
C GLN A 426 -32.47 0.34 -11.25
N TYR A 427 -33.01 0.83 -10.13
CA TYR A 427 -32.25 0.98 -8.89
C TYR A 427 -32.04 -0.36 -8.15
N LEU A 428 -31.16 -0.37 -7.15
CA LEU A 428 -30.84 -1.57 -6.37
C LEU A 428 -32.06 -2.05 -5.58
N THR A 429 -32.33 -3.35 -5.61
CA THR A 429 -33.40 -4.02 -4.85
C THR A 429 -33.33 -3.71 -3.36
N ALA A 430 -32.12 -3.63 -2.79
CA ALA A 430 -31.92 -3.30 -1.39
C ALA A 430 -32.30 -1.85 -1.01
N LEU A 431 -32.39 -0.93 -1.99
CA LEU A 431 -32.61 0.50 -1.77
C LEU A 431 -33.84 1.06 -2.50
N ARG A 432 -34.59 0.22 -3.23
CA ARG A 432 -35.80 0.62 -3.96
C ARG A 432 -37.04 0.06 -3.30
N THR A 433 -38.16 0.70 -3.59
CA THR A 433 -39.50 0.26 -3.21
C THR A 433 -40.13 -0.55 -4.35
N VAL A 434 -41.16 -1.34 -4.03
CA VAL A 434 -41.92 -2.11 -5.04
C VAL A 434 -42.63 -1.18 -6.04
N SER A 435 -42.89 0.08 -5.65
CA SER A 435 -43.47 1.11 -6.52
C SER A 435 -42.47 1.81 -7.44
N ASP A 436 -41.16 1.66 -7.21
CA ASP A 436 -40.16 2.26 -8.11
C ASP A 436 -40.20 1.57 -9.48
N SER A 437 -40.39 2.37 -10.52
CA SER A 437 -40.39 1.90 -11.90
C SER A 437 -38.96 1.78 -12.44
N PRO A 438 -38.73 0.92 -13.44
CA PRO A 438 -37.48 0.93 -14.20
C PRO A 438 -37.19 2.30 -14.81
N PHE A 439 -35.90 2.59 -14.98
CA PHE A 439 -35.39 3.82 -15.58
C PHE A 439 -35.67 3.88 -17.08
N THR A 440 -36.02 5.06 -17.57
CA THR A 440 -36.46 5.28 -18.95
C THR A 440 -35.83 6.49 -19.62
N ASP A 441 -35.24 7.43 -18.87
CA ASP A 441 -34.56 8.59 -19.45
C ASP A 441 -33.13 8.24 -19.91
N GLY A 442 -32.93 8.26 -21.23
CA GLY A 442 -31.63 8.00 -21.84
C GLY A 442 -31.05 6.66 -21.37
N SER A 443 -29.79 6.66 -20.96
CA SER A 443 -29.12 5.48 -20.39
C SER A 443 -29.66 5.08 -19.02
N GLY A 444 -30.36 5.96 -18.29
CA GLY A 444 -30.70 5.80 -16.88
C GLY A 444 -29.63 6.34 -15.93
N ARG A 445 -28.49 6.86 -16.42
CA ARG A 445 -27.42 7.41 -15.57
C ARG A 445 -27.88 8.59 -14.72
N LEU A 446 -28.69 9.50 -15.28
CA LEU A 446 -29.20 10.66 -14.54
C LEU A 446 -30.17 10.24 -13.42
N GLU A 447 -31.09 9.32 -13.72
CA GLU A 447 -32.03 8.78 -12.72
C GLU A 447 -31.28 8.03 -11.61
N PHE A 448 -30.28 7.23 -11.97
CA PHE A 448 -29.43 6.53 -11.02
C PHE A 448 -28.64 7.49 -10.13
N ALA A 449 -28.01 8.50 -10.73
CA ALA A 449 -27.28 9.54 -10.00
C ALA A 449 -28.18 10.31 -9.04
N THR A 450 -29.40 10.63 -9.47
CA THR A 450 -30.42 11.30 -8.64
C THR A 450 -30.83 10.44 -7.44
N LYS A 451 -31.00 9.12 -7.62
CA LYS A 451 -31.33 8.19 -6.53
C LYS A 451 -30.18 8.03 -5.52
N ILE A 452 -28.92 8.05 -5.97
CA ILE A 452 -27.75 8.06 -5.08
C ILE A 452 -27.66 9.41 -4.33
N ALA A 453 -27.83 10.52 -5.02
CA ALA A 453 -27.72 11.87 -4.47
C ALA A 453 -28.93 12.29 -3.60
N ALA A 454 -29.97 11.46 -3.49
CA ALA A 454 -31.18 11.79 -2.78
C ALA A 454 -30.92 11.94 -1.27
N SER A 455 -31.51 12.98 -0.65
CA SER A 455 -31.35 13.26 0.79
C SER A 455 -31.91 12.17 1.71
N ASP A 456 -32.78 11.30 1.21
CA ASP A 456 -33.34 10.15 1.91
C ASP A 456 -32.62 8.84 1.60
N ASN A 457 -31.56 8.86 0.78
CA ASN A 457 -30.70 7.70 0.58
C ASN A 457 -30.04 7.31 1.90
N PRO A 458 -30.20 6.06 2.37
CA PRO A 458 -29.73 5.68 3.70
C PRO A 458 -28.21 5.50 3.79
N LEU A 459 -27.50 5.33 2.66
CA LEU A 459 -26.08 4.99 2.65
C LEU A 459 -25.19 6.17 2.31
N THR A 460 -25.59 7.03 1.37
CA THR A 460 -24.71 8.06 0.82
C THR A 460 -24.15 9.01 1.87
N SER A 461 -24.97 9.50 2.82
CA SER A 461 -24.49 10.36 3.90
C SER A 461 -23.60 9.62 4.90
N ARG A 462 -23.97 8.40 5.30
CA ARG A 462 -23.15 7.57 6.21
C ARG A 462 -21.76 7.28 5.65
N VAL A 463 -21.70 6.94 4.36
CA VAL A 463 -20.46 6.60 3.67
C VAL A 463 -19.52 7.80 3.62
N ILE A 464 -19.99 8.98 3.21
CA ILE A 464 -19.11 10.16 3.15
C ILE A 464 -18.72 10.66 4.54
N VAL A 465 -19.66 10.70 5.49
CA VAL A 465 -19.38 11.09 6.89
C VAL A 465 -18.34 10.18 7.53
N ASN A 466 -18.49 8.86 7.39
CA ASN A 466 -17.55 7.91 7.97
C ASN A 466 -16.12 8.08 7.42
N ARG A 467 -15.99 8.45 6.14
CA ARG A 467 -14.68 8.75 5.52
C ARG A 467 -14.09 10.08 6.00
N LEU A 468 -14.89 11.14 6.07
CA LEU A 468 -14.45 12.43 6.62
C LEU A 468 -14.00 12.28 8.07
N TRP A 469 -14.76 11.53 8.85
CA TRP A 469 -14.42 11.17 10.22
C TRP A 469 -13.09 10.41 10.30
N GLY A 470 -12.97 9.32 9.54
CA GLY A 470 -11.74 8.52 9.52
C GLY A 470 -10.51 9.33 9.11
N HIS A 471 -10.66 10.28 8.19
CA HIS A 471 -9.58 11.16 7.77
C HIS A 471 -9.09 12.09 8.91
N LEU A 472 -10.02 12.76 9.60
CA LEU A 472 -9.72 13.78 10.61
C LEU A 472 -9.39 13.18 11.98
N ILE A 473 -10.02 12.06 12.35
CA ILE A 473 -9.85 11.40 13.65
C ILE A 473 -8.79 10.29 13.58
N GLY A 474 -8.48 9.78 12.38
CA GLY A 474 -7.49 8.72 12.15
C GLY A 474 -8.05 7.30 12.18
N LYS A 475 -9.31 7.14 12.59
CA LYS A 475 -10.02 5.86 12.59
C LYS A 475 -11.48 6.11 12.22
N PRO A 476 -12.05 5.39 11.24
CA PRO A 476 -13.47 5.52 10.90
C PRO A 476 -14.36 5.01 12.05
N LEU A 477 -15.62 5.43 12.09
CA LEU A 477 -16.60 4.90 13.04
C LEU A 477 -16.96 3.45 12.67
N VAL A 478 -17.05 3.17 11.37
CA VAL A 478 -17.26 1.84 10.80
C VAL A 478 -16.01 1.45 10.00
N ASP A 479 -15.31 0.40 10.45
CA ASP A 479 -14.03 -0.02 9.86
C ASP A 479 -14.15 -0.41 8.37
N SER A 480 -15.28 -1.00 7.98
CA SER A 480 -15.61 -1.35 6.59
C SER A 480 -16.14 -0.13 5.81
N THR A 481 -15.26 0.84 5.56
CA THR A 481 -15.54 2.14 4.91
C THR A 481 -16.17 2.07 3.51
N SER A 482 -16.22 0.90 2.88
CA SER A 482 -16.90 0.65 1.59
C SER A 482 -17.78 -0.60 1.57
N ASP A 483 -18.12 -1.12 2.75
CA ASP A 483 -19.04 -2.25 2.91
C ASP A 483 -19.89 -2.06 4.18
N LEU A 484 -21.08 -1.51 4.01
CA LEU A 484 -22.12 -1.35 5.04
C LEU A 484 -23.21 -2.41 4.89
N GLY A 485 -22.88 -3.56 4.29
CA GLY A 485 -23.80 -4.69 4.11
C GLY A 485 -24.39 -5.22 5.43
N ILE A 486 -25.29 -6.20 5.33
CA ILE A 486 -26.02 -6.79 6.47
C ILE A 486 -25.09 -7.44 7.51
N ARG A 487 -23.85 -7.75 7.14
CA ARG A 487 -22.85 -8.31 8.05
C ARG A 487 -22.05 -7.24 8.80
N THR A 488 -22.25 -5.97 8.49
CA THR A 488 -21.51 -4.88 9.10
C THR A 488 -22.16 -4.49 10.42
N ASP A 489 -21.46 -4.81 11.50
CA ASP A 489 -21.91 -4.46 12.84
C ASP A 489 -22.14 -2.95 12.98
N ARG A 490 -23.11 -2.60 13.83
CA ARG A 490 -23.36 -1.21 14.18
C ARG A 490 -22.12 -0.66 14.90
N PRO A 491 -21.62 0.53 14.55
CA PRO A 491 -20.43 1.10 15.18
C PRO A 491 -20.64 1.31 16.68
N ARG A 492 -19.53 1.33 17.45
CA ARG A 492 -19.60 1.37 18.91
C ARG A 492 -20.35 2.59 19.46
N ILE A 493 -20.13 3.76 18.86
CA ILE A 493 -20.80 5.02 19.20
C ILE A 493 -21.67 5.43 18.01
N ALA A 494 -22.76 4.69 17.79
CA ALA A 494 -23.56 4.84 16.58
C ALA A 494 -24.28 6.17 16.48
N GLU A 495 -24.60 6.77 17.62
CA GLU A 495 -25.25 8.06 17.76
C GLU A 495 -24.43 9.16 17.07
N VAL A 496 -23.09 9.09 17.11
CA VAL A 496 -22.22 10.04 16.41
C VAL A 496 -22.38 9.92 14.90
N LEU A 497 -22.37 8.70 14.34
CA LEU A 497 -22.56 8.49 12.91
C LEU A 497 -23.96 8.93 12.48
N GLU A 498 -24.99 8.58 13.24
CA GLU A 498 -26.39 8.92 12.93
C GLU A 498 -26.64 10.43 12.99
N GLU A 499 -26.12 11.12 14.01
CA GLU A 499 -26.21 12.58 14.15
C GLU A 499 -25.59 13.29 12.95
N PHE A 500 -24.35 12.94 12.58
CA PHE A 500 -23.69 13.55 11.42
C PHE A 500 -24.36 13.18 10.10
N SER A 501 -24.81 11.94 9.94
CA SER A 501 -25.42 11.47 8.70
C SER A 501 -26.79 12.11 8.47
N ALA A 502 -27.57 12.32 9.54
CA ALA A 502 -28.84 13.03 9.50
C ALA A 502 -28.63 14.52 9.21
N ASP A 503 -27.66 15.17 9.87
CA ASP A 503 -27.31 16.58 9.63
C ASP A 503 -26.81 16.80 8.19
N PHE A 504 -25.84 15.99 7.75
CA PHE A 504 -25.28 16.05 6.41
C PHE A 504 -26.35 15.84 5.33
N SER A 505 -27.32 14.95 5.57
CA SER A 505 -28.41 14.70 4.61
C SER A 505 -29.19 15.97 4.25
N GLN A 506 -29.24 16.97 5.14
CA GLN A 506 -29.96 18.22 4.97
C GLN A 506 -29.14 19.28 4.23
N HIS A 507 -27.84 19.41 4.55
CA HIS A 507 -27.03 20.52 4.05
C HIS A 507 -26.01 20.13 2.97
N GLN A 508 -25.64 18.84 2.86
CA GLN A 508 -24.78 18.27 1.81
C GLN A 508 -23.43 18.99 1.61
N SER A 509 -22.88 19.60 2.66
CA SER A 509 -21.67 20.45 2.60
C SER A 509 -20.54 19.78 3.36
N ILE A 510 -19.43 19.55 2.67
CA ILE A 510 -18.25 18.90 3.25
C ILE A 510 -17.61 19.83 4.27
N LYS A 511 -17.47 21.12 3.97
CA LYS A 511 -16.82 22.08 4.88
C LYS A 511 -17.59 22.24 6.18
N LYS A 512 -18.93 22.26 6.15
CA LYS A 512 -19.74 22.35 7.39
C LYS A 512 -19.50 21.14 8.31
N THR A 513 -19.50 19.93 7.74
CA THR A 513 -19.24 18.71 8.52
C THR A 513 -17.81 18.68 9.04
N VAL A 514 -16.82 18.99 8.20
CA VAL A 514 -15.41 19.08 8.63
C VAL A 514 -15.23 20.10 9.74
N ARG A 515 -15.85 21.29 9.60
CA ARG A 515 -15.83 22.34 10.63
C ARG A 515 -16.36 21.82 11.97
N ARG A 516 -17.52 21.15 11.95
CA ARG A 516 -18.14 20.60 13.17
C ARG A 516 -17.26 19.50 13.80
N ILE A 517 -16.66 18.63 13.00
CA ILE A 517 -15.72 17.61 13.52
C ILE A 517 -14.51 18.27 14.18
N VAL A 518 -13.84 19.21 13.50
CA VAL A 518 -12.61 19.84 14.02
C VAL A 518 -12.88 20.70 15.27
N LEU A 519 -14.06 21.29 15.39
CA LEU A 519 -14.46 22.05 16.57
C LEU A 519 -14.98 21.19 17.73
N SER A 520 -15.21 19.89 17.52
CA SER A 520 -15.62 18.99 18.61
C SER A 520 -14.56 18.90 19.71
N ARG A 521 -14.99 18.63 20.95
CA ARG A 521 -14.06 18.26 22.03
C ARG A 521 -13.28 17.02 21.63
N ILE A 522 -13.93 16.03 21.01
CA ILE A 522 -13.32 14.78 20.50
C ILE A 522 -12.06 15.05 19.66
N TYR A 523 -12.16 15.92 18.66
CA TYR A 523 -11.02 16.25 17.81
C TYR A 523 -9.92 17.01 18.57
N GLN A 524 -10.29 17.83 19.56
CA GLN A 524 -9.35 18.71 20.25
C GLN A 524 -8.62 18.05 21.43
N GLN A 525 -8.90 16.80 21.79
CA GLN A 525 -8.26 16.09 22.90
C GLN A 525 -6.74 15.88 22.68
N SER A 526 -5.97 15.74 23.75
CA SER A 526 -4.58 15.30 23.68
C SER A 526 -4.50 13.84 23.23
N ALA A 527 -3.39 13.49 22.56
CA ALA A 527 -3.07 12.11 22.18
C ALA A 527 -2.26 11.37 23.27
N ASP A 528 -2.01 12.02 24.41
CA ASP A 528 -1.33 11.42 25.56
C ASP A 528 -2.29 10.49 26.31
N ALA A 529 -2.12 9.19 26.10
CA ALA A 529 -2.93 8.19 26.77
C ALA A 529 -2.56 8.08 28.26
N ASN A 530 -3.56 8.20 29.13
CA ASN A 530 -3.42 7.79 30.53
C ASN A 530 -3.45 6.26 30.63
N ARG A 531 -2.98 5.72 31.77
CA ARG A 531 -2.88 4.27 31.98
C ARG A 531 -4.23 3.56 31.81
N ASP A 532 -5.27 4.13 32.39
CA ASP A 532 -6.64 3.63 32.33
C ASP A 532 -7.17 3.53 30.90
N GLY A 533 -6.88 4.54 30.06
CA GLY A 533 -7.28 4.55 28.65
C GLY A 533 -6.58 3.48 27.82
N VAL A 534 -5.33 3.11 28.15
CA VAL A 534 -4.64 2.00 27.48
C VAL A 534 -5.16 0.65 27.96
N GLU A 535 -5.49 0.52 29.25
CA GLU A 535 -5.96 -0.75 29.83
C GLU A 535 -7.44 -1.05 29.50
N LYS A 536 -8.33 -0.04 29.51
CA LYS A 536 -9.77 -0.20 29.31
C LYS A 536 -10.21 -0.07 27.85
N ASP A 537 -9.52 0.74 27.06
CA ASP A 537 -9.83 1.00 25.64
C ASP A 537 -8.55 1.19 24.80
N PRO A 538 -7.77 0.10 24.61
CA PRO A 538 -6.49 0.16 23.90
C PRO A 538 -6.63 0.68 22.46
N ASP A 539 -7.76 0.36 21.80
CA ASP A 539 -8.06 0.73 20.42
C ASP A 539 -8.74 2.10 20.28
N ASN A 540 -8.94 2.81 21.40
CA ASN A 540 -9.58 4.12 21.47
C ASN A 540 -10.95 4.16 20.76
N GLN A 541 -11.75 3.10 20.89
CA GLN A 541 -13.07 2.98 20.27
C GLN A 541 -14.08 3.95 20.89
N LEU A 542 -13.86 4.37 22.14
CA LEU A 542 -14.72 5.31 22.87
C LEU A 542 -14.28 6.77 22.73
N LEU A 543 -13.21 7.04 21.97
CA LEU A 543 -12.72 8.39 21.66
C LEU A 543 -12.40 9.22 22.92
N ALA A 544 -11.85 8.55 23.93
CA ALA A 544 -11.43 9.18 25.19
C ALA A 544 -10.07 9.90 25.07
N ARG A 545 -9.40 9.79 23.92
CA ARG A 545 -8.19 10.55 23.55
C ARG A 545 -8.16 10.81 22.05
N ALA A 546 -7.27 11.69 21.57
CA ALA A 546 -6.96 11.78 20.15
C ALA A 546 -6.05 10.62 19.69
N ASN A 547 -6.15 10.23 18.42
CA ASN A 547 -5.25 9.22 17.83
C ASN A 547 -3.97 9.86 17.30
N ARG A 548 -2.81 9.26 17.62
CA ARG A 548 -1.54 9.66 17.01
C ARG A 548 -1.54 9.28 15.53
N ARG A 549 -1.29 10.27 14.66
CA ARG A 549 -1.34 10.07 13.20
C ARG A 549 0.00 10.40 12.54
N ARG A 550 0.49 9.45 11.76
CA ARG A 550 1.62 9.68 10.85
C ARG A 550 1.14 10.50 9.65
N ARG A 551 1.97 11.41 9.15
CA ARG A 551 1.67 12.12 7.91
C ARG A 551 1.69 11.15 6.73
N ASP A 552 0.75 11.33 5.82
CA ASP A 552 0.80 10.68 4.52
C ASP A 552 1.94 11.23 3.66
N PHE A 553 2.22 10.53 2.56
CA PHE A 553 3.33 10.85 1.67
C PHE A 553 3.27 12.29 1.16
N GLU A 554 2.09 12.73 0.75
CA GLU A 554 1.85 14.06 0.20
C GLU A 554 2.16 15.13 1.23
N SER A 555 1.59 15.02 2.44
CA SER A 555 1.84 15.98 3.52
C SER A 555 3.30 15.99 3.96
N LEU A 556 3.95 14.82 4.07
CA LEU A 556 5.36 14.73 4.43
C LEU A 556 6.26 15.40 3.38
N ARG A 557 6.09 15.06 2.11
CA ARG A 557 6.91 15.63 1.02
C ARG A 557 6.66 17.12 0.84
N ASP A 558 5.41 17.56 0.88
CA ASP A 558 5.06 18.98 0.77
C ASP A 558 5.62 19.78 1.96
N SER A 559 5.66 19.19 3.17
CA SER A 559 6.31 19.80 4.34
C SER A 559 7.80 20.02 4.09
N LEU A 560 8.53 19.05 3.53
CA LEU A 560 9.95 19.19 3.19
C LEU A 560 10.19 20.36 2.21
N LEU A 561 9.32 20.46 1.19
CA LEU A 561 9.36 21.57 0.22
C LEU A 561 9.04 22.92 0.86
N GLN A 562 8.07 22.99 1.78
CA GLN A 562 7.67 24.23 2.41
C GLN A 562 8.72 24.77 3.38
N VAL A 563 9.27 23.92 4.26
CA VAL A 563 10.28 24.34 5.25
C VAL A 563 11.61 24.71 4.59
N SER A 564 11.93 24.14 3.43
CA SER A 564 13.06 24.59 2.60
C SER A 564 12.79 25.87 1.80
N GLY A 565 11.55 26.37 1.77
CA GLY A 565 11.16 27.51 0.94
C GLY A 565 11.06 27.21 -0.56
N SER A 566 11.01 25.94 -0.95
CA SER A 566 10.96 25.51 -2.35
C SER A 566 9.55 25.29 -2.89
N LEU A 567 8.53 25.19 -2.04
CA LEU A 567 7.19 24.76 -2.46
C LEU A 567 6.52 25.74 -3.44
N ASP A 568 6.11 25.21 -4.60
CA ASP A 568 5.23 25.89 -5.56
C ASP A 568 3.77 25.52 -5.28
N GLN A 569 2.98 26.53 -4.89
CA GLN A 569 1.56 26.44 -4.54
C GLN A 569 0.63 26.81 -5.70
N THR A 570 1.11 26.88 -6.94
CA THR A 570 0.23 27.05 -8.11
C THR A 570 -0.87 25.98 -8.08
N ILE A 571 -2.09 26.27 -8.53
CA ILE A 571 -3.20 25.28 -8.50
C ILE A 571 -3.46 24.77 -9.91
N GLY A 572 -3.62 23.45 -10.01
CA GLY A 572 -3.95 22.74 -11.24
C GLY A 572 -2.79 22.56 -12.21
N GLY A 573 -3.12 22.12 -13.43
CA GLY A 573 -2.18 22.01 -14.55
C GLY A 573 -1.68 20.59 -14.82
N GLU A 574 -0.75 20.43 -15.75
CA GLU A 574 -0.26 19.09 -16.12
C GLU A 574 0.49 18.39 -14.96
N PRO A 575 0.39 17.05 -14.85
CA PRO A 575 1.11 16.30 -13.83
C PRO A 575 2.62 16.35 -14.08
N VAL A 576 3.39 16.31 -13.00
CA VAL A 576 4.86 16.41 -13.03
C VAL A 576 5.54 15.18 -12.48
N GLU A 577 6.72 14.84 -13.02
CA GLU A 577 7.55 13.78 -12.46
C GLU A 577 8.22 14.27 -11.17
N ILE A 578 7.99 13.57 -10.06
CA ILE A 578 8.51 13.93 -8.74
C ILE A 578 9.60 12.97 -8.25
N THR A 579 9.88 11.89 -8.98
CA THR A 579 10.93 10.94 -8.62
C THR A 579 12.26 11.21 -9.32
N LEU A 580 12.43 12.42 -9.86
CA LEU A 580 13.71 12.87 -10.41
C LEU A 580 14.77 12.97 -9.30
N PRO A 581 16.08 12.93 -9.63
CA PRO A 581 17.14 13.09 -8.64
C PRO A 581 17.08 14.43 -7.89
N MET A 582 16.72 15.51 -8.59
CA MET A 582 16.51 16.83 -7.99
C MET A 582 15.05 17.00 -7.56
N PRO A 583 14.79 17.72 -6.44
CA PRO A 583 13.43 17.92 -5.96
C PRO A 583 12.62 18.77 -6.93
N THR A 584 11.48 18.23 -7.37
CA THR A 584 10.45 18.98 -8.09
C THR A 584 9.65 19.81 -7.07
N ASN A 585 9.58 21.12 -7.27
CA ASN A 585 8.99 22.06 -6.31
C ASN A 585 7.45 21.99 -6.19
N ARG A 586 6.78 21.31 -7.11
CA ARG A 586 5.32 21.17 -7.16
C ARG A 586 4.78 20.38 -5.96
N ARG A 587 3.59 20.76 -5.46
CA ARG A 587 2.82 19.94 -4.51
C ARG A 587 2.62 18.51 -5.02
N THR A 588 2.62 17.57 -4.09
CA THR A 588 2.64 16.13 -4.40
C THR A 588 1.31 15.63 -4.99
N VAL A 589 0.19 16.33 -4.75
CA VAL A 589 -1.10 16.04 -5.41
C VAL A 589 -1.03 16.15 -6.95
N TYR A 590 -0.06 16.91 -7.48
CA TYR A 590 0.19 17.08 -8.92
C TYR A 590 1.24 16.12 -9.48
N ALA A 591 1.63 15.10 -8.71
CA ALA A 591 2.54 14.07 -9.18
C ALA A 591 1.93 13.26 -10.33
N LEU A 592 2.77 12.88 -11.29
CA LEU A 592 2.41 11.94 -12.34
C LEU A 592 2.16 10.55 -11.75
N ILE A 593 0.94 10.06 -11.89
CA ILE A 593 0.53 8.73 -11.42
C ILE A 593 0.50 7.76 -12.61
N ASP A 594 1.62 7.08 -12.88
CA ASP A 594 1.65 5.96 -13.83
C ASP A 594 1.07 4.69 -13.16
N ARG A 595 -0.14 4.30 -13.61
CA ARG A 595 -0.87 3.14 -13.11
C ARG A 595 -0.07 1.84 -13.17
N GLN A 596 0.65 1.60 -14.27
CA GLN A 596 1.38 0.33 -14.46
C GLN A 596 2.74 0.33 -13.78
N ASN A 597 3.42 1.48 -13.78
CA ASN A 597 4.80 1.62 -13.32
C ASN A 597 4.90 2.61 -12.16
N LEU A 598 4.03 2.46 -11.15
CA LEU A 598 4.05 3.34 -9.98
C LEU A 598 5.45 3.29 -9.33
N PRO A 599 6.16 4.41 -9.18
CA PRO A 599 7.51 4.39 -8.61
C PRO A 599 7.54 3.85 -7.17
N GLY A 600 8.64 3.20 -6.80
CA GLY A 600 8.77 2.54 -5.49
C GLY A 600 8.57 3.47 -4.29
N VAL A 601 8.93 4.75 -4.42
CA VAL A 601 8.75 5.74 -3.34
C VAL A 601 7.28 5.89 -2.91
N PHE A 602 6.33 5.88 -3.85
CA PHE A 602 4.91 5.97 -3.52
C PHE A 602 4.47 4.79 -2.64
N ARG A 603 4.87 3.56 -3.03
CA ARG A 603 4.57 2.35 -2.25
C ARG A 603 5.24 2.35 -0.88
N THR A 604 6.50 2.78 -0.80
CA THR A 604 7.23 2.88 0.48
C THR A 604 6.53 3.79 1.48
N PHE A 605 5.82 4.83 1.02
CA PHE A 605 5.08 5.76 1.85
C PHE A 605 3.56 5.55 1.80
N ASP A 606 3.12 4.30 1.58
CA ASP A 606 1.73 3.86 1.71
C ASP A 606 0.73 4.62 0.82
N PHE A 607 1.17 5.09 -0.36
CA PHE A 607 0.28 5.68 -1.34
C PHE A 607 -0.76 4.66 -1.82
N ALA A 608 -2.00 5.08 -2.01
CA ALA A 608 -3.07 4.20 -2.46
C ALA A 608 -2.78 3.61 -3.84
N SER A 609 -3.15 2.34 -4.04
CA SER A 609 -3.03 1.72 -5.35
C SER A 609 -3.96 2.42 -6.35
N PRO A 610 -3.45 2.92 -7.48
CA PRO A 610 -4.30 3.52 -8.51
C PRO A 610 -5.13 2.46 -9.25
N ASP A 611 -4.83 1.16 -9.10
CA ASP A 611 -5.49 0.09 -9.84
C ASP A 611 -6.91 -0.24 -9.38
N THR A 612 -7.26 0.12 -8.14
CA THR A 612 -8.53 -0.25 -7.51
C THR A 612 -9.05 0.88 -6.63
N HIS A 613 -10.35 0.93 -6.41
CA HIS A 613 -10.94 1.77 -5.38
C HIS A 613 -10.26 1.55 -4.01
N SER A 614 -9.80 2.64 -3.38
CA SER A 614 -9.15 2.60 -2.07
C SER A 614 -9.88 3.55 -1.09
N PRO A 615 -10.69 3.02 -0.16
CA PRO A 615 -11.44 3.86 0.77
C PRO A 615 -10.65 4.29 2.01
N GLN A 616 -9.51 3.65 2.26
CA GLN A 616 -8.55 4.00 3.30
C GLN A 616 -7.14 3.54 2.91
N ARG A 617 -6.14 4.20 3.47
CA ARG A 617 -4.73 3.79 3.37
C ARG A 617 -4.29 3.09 4.65
N TYR A 618 -3.53 2.02 4.51
CA TYR A 618 -2.91 1.34 5.63
C TYR A 618 -1.50 1.90 5.83
N PHE A 619 -1.24 2.43 7.02
CA PHE A 619 0.07 2.99 7.33
C PHE A 619 1.02 1.91 7.84
N THR A 620 2.17 1.77 7.18
CA THR A 620 3.26 0.92 7.60
C THR A 620 4.41 1.76 8.17
N THR A 621 5.12 1.20 9.14
CA THR A 621 6.37 1.79 9.66
C THR A 621 7.50 0.85 9.30
N VAL A 622 8.22 1.19 8.23
CA VAL A 622 9.24 0.31 7.65
C VAL A 622 10.59 1.03 7.54
N PRO A 623 11.73 0.34 7.74
CA PRO A 623 13.06 0.96 7.69
C PRO A 623 13.36 1.74 6.40
N GLN A 624 12.76 1.32 5.27
CA GLN A 624 12.92 1.92 3.96
C GLN A 624 12.49 3.39 3.94
N GLN A 625 11.49 3.78 4.73
CA GLN A 625 11.05 5.18 4.84
C GLN A 625 12.14 6.06 5.47
N SER A 626 12.74 5.59 6.57
CA SER A 626 13.85 6.29 7.23
C SER A 626 15.11 6.33 6.35
N LEU A 627 15.42 5.21 5.68
CA LEU A 627 16.54 5.14 4.73
C LEU A 627 16.35 6.08 3.54
N TYR A 628 15.11 6.26 3.07
CA TYR A 628 14.80 7.25 2.04
C TYR A 628 15.10 8.67 2.53
N LEU A 629 14.61 9.06 3.71
CA LEU A 629 14.86 10.41 4.24
C LEU A 629 16.36 10.67 4.53
N MET A 630 17.11 9.61 4.86
CA MET A 630 18.56 9.71 5.12
C MET A 630 19.39 9.81 3.84
N ASN A 631 19.02 9.10 2.78
CA ASN A 631 19.90 8.89 1.62
C ASN A 631 19.38 9.47 0.30
N SER A 632 18.12 9.94 0.26
CA SER A 632 17.54 10.51 -0.96
C SER A 632 18.28 11.79 -1.36
N PRO A 633 18.79 11.91 -2.60
CA PRO A 633 19.39 13.15 -3.10
C PRO A 633 18.44 14.34 -2.99
N GLN A 634 17.13 14.11 -3.14
CA GLN A 634 16.12 15.15 -2.95
C GLN A 634 16.11 15.69 -1.52
N VAL A 635 16.16 14.80 -0.51
CA VAL A 635 16.09 15.20 0.90
C VAL A 635 17.38 15.90 1.32
N VAL A 636 18.53 15.41 0.84
CA VAL A 636 19.83 16.08 1.02
C VAL A 636 19.79 17.50 0.46
N GLU A 637 19.31 17.67 -0.77
CA GLU A 637 19.18 18.99 -1.39
C GLU A 637 18.21 19.90 -0.63
N LEU A 638 17.08 19.38 -0.15
CA LEU A 638 16.13 20.15 0.65
C LEU A 638 16.71 20.54 2.02
N ALA A 639 17.56 19.70 2.62
CA ALA A 639 18.29 20.05 3.83
C ALA A 639 19.27 21.21 3.58
N ARG A 640 20.01 21.19 2.45
CA ARG A 640 20.89 22.31 2.04
C ARG A 640 20.11 23.61 1.89
N ARG A 641 18.99 23.57 1.17
CA ARG A 641 18.12 24.76 0.98
C ARG A 641 17.55 25.29 2.30
N THR A 642 17.18 24.38 3.21
CA THR A 642 16.70 24.76 4.54
C THR A 642 17.78 25.48 5.34
N ALA A 643 19.01 24.94 5.38
CA ALA A 643 20.14 25.56 6.05
C ALA A 643 20.51 26.92 5.41
N ALA A 644 20.52 27.01 4.07
CA ALA A 644 20.77 28.25 3.34
C ALA A 644 19.73 29.34 3.69
N LYS A 645 18.45 28.95 3.81
CA LYS A 645 17.38 29.86 4.25
C LYS A 645 17.60 30.36 5.68
N VAL A 646 18.00 29.49 6.61
CA VAL A 646 18.33 29.88 7.98
C VAL A 646 19.50 30.87 8.02
N ARG A 647 20.55 30.62 7.23
CA ARG A 647 21.69 31.54 7.08
C ARG A 647 21.30 32.89 6.51
N ALA A 648 20.38 32.92 5.55
CA ALA A 648 19.91 34.17 4.95
C ALA A 648 19.13 35.06 5.94
N VAL A 649 18.47 34.46 6.94
CA VAL A 649 17.81 35.19 8.03
C VAL A 649 18.84 35.72 9.04
N CYS A 650 20.01 35.07 9.14
CA CYS A 650 21.06 35.51 10.05
C CYS A 650 22.49 35.21 9.56
N GLU A 651 23.06 36.15 8.81
CA GLU A 651 24.39 36.03 8.21
C GLU A 651 25.55 35.99 9.23
N THR A 652 25.33 36.47 10.47
CA THR A 652 26.37 36.59 11.51
C THR A 652 26.01 35.89 12.83
N CYS A 653 25.09 34.92 12.79
CA CYS A 653 24.65 34.20 13.98
C CYS A 653 25.70 33.25 14.57
N ASP A 654 25.71 33.15 15.89
CA ASP A 654 26.38 32.05 16.60
C ASP A 654 25.60 30.73 16.44
N GLU A 655 26.20 29.62 16.88
CA GLU A 655 25.58 28.30 16.72
C GLU A 655 24.27 28.16 17.52
N ALA A 656 24.12 28.90 18.63
CA ALA A 656 22.90 28.91 19.42
C ALA A 656 21.73 29.51 18.64
N THR A 657 21.95 30.65 18.00
CA THR A 657 20.91 31.33 17.22
C THR A 657 20.61 30.57 15.92
N LEU A 658 21.62 29.94 15.30
CA LEU A 658 21.40 29.03 14.16
C LEU A 658 20.53 27.82 14.54
N ALA A 659 20.81 27.17 15.67
CA ALA A 659 20.01 26.05 16.15
C ALA A 659 18.55 26.46 16.45
N SER A 660 18.34 27.59 17.11
CA SER A 660 16.99 28.10 17.40
C SER A 660 16.22 28.41 16.12
N THR A 661 16.82 29.18 15.21
CA THR A 661 16.20 29.58 13.94
C THR A 661 15.86 28.36 13.07
N LEU A 662 16.73 27.34 13.08
CA LEU A 662 16.48 26.10 12.36
C LEU A 662 15.30 25.31 12.94
N VAL A 663 15.20 25.18 14.27
CA VAL A 663 14.05 24.52 14.91
C VAL A 663 12.75 25.28 14.65
N GLU A 664 12.78 26.61 14.70
CA GLU A 664 11.62 27.42 14.36
C GLU A 664 11.20 27.25 12.89
N GLN A 665 12.18 27.19 11.97
CA GLN A 665 11.92 27.01 10.54
C GLN A 665 11.34 25.63 10.20
N VAL A 666 11.81 24.56 10.88
CA VAL A 666 11.42 23.17 10.56
C VAL A 666 10.23 22.69 11.38
N LEU A 667 10.18 23.02 12.67
CA LEU A 667 9.19 22.50 13.62
C LEU A 667 8.15 23.54 14.07
N ALA A 668 8.33 24.82 13.72
CA ALA A 668 7.43 25.92 14.08
C ALA A 668 7.22 26.09 15.60
N ARG A 669 8.24 25.77 16.39
CA ARG A 669 8.29 25.96 17.84
C ARG A 669 9.67 26.43 18.28
N GLU A 670 9.77 26.82 19.54
CA GLU A 670 11.05 27.19 20.16
C GLU A 670 11.91 25.95 20.43
N LEU A 671 13.22 26.16 20.47
CA LEU A 671 14.22 25.16 20.85
C LEU A 671 14.08 24.84 22.34
N ARG A 672 13.90 23.55 22.68
CA ARG A 672 13.72 23.14 24.07
C ARG A 672 15.05 23.20 24.82
N GLU A 673 15.02 23.40 26.14
CA GLU A 673 16.22 23.40 26.99
C GLU A 673 17.02 22.08 26.86
N SER A 674 16.32 20.95 26.74
CA SER A 674 16.94 19.63 26.53
C SER A 674 17.64 19.47 25.18
N GLU A 675 17.25 20.27 24.18
CA GLU A 675 17.79 20.25 22.81
C GLU A 675 18.93 21.27 22.63
N PHE A 676 18.92 22.35 23.42
CA PHE A 676 19.87 23.46 23.30
C PHE A 676 21.32 23.00 23.35
N THR A 677 21.71 22.35 24.45
CA THR A 677 23.10 21.90 24.67
C THR A 677 23.58 20.93 23.58
N PRO A 678 22.87 19.83 23.25
CA PRO A 678 23.35 18.90 22.23
C PRO A 678 23.39 19.51 20.82
N PHE A 679 22.45 20.37 20.43
CA PHE A 679 22.44 20.97 19.09
C PHE A 679 23.59 21.96 18.92
N VAL A 680 23.82 22.84 19.90
CA VAL A 680 24.94 23.79 19.86
C VAL A 680 26.28 23.05 19.88
N ALA A 681 26.40 22.01 20.70
CA ALA A 681 27.60 21.18 20.72
C ALA A 681 27.85 20.49 19.37
N PHE A 682 26.80 19.98 18.71
CA PHE A 682 26.89 19.35 17.39
C PHE A 682 27.34 20.32 16.30
N LEU A 683 26.78 21.53 16.26
CA LEU A 683 27.13 22.54 15.26
C LEU A 683 28.59 22.99 15.33
N LYS A 684 29.22 22.90 16.51
CA LYS A 684 30.65 23.23 16.72
C LYS A 684 31.62 22.11 16.33
N GLN A 685 31.13 20.91 16.03
CA GLN A 685 32.00 19.81 15.66
C GLN A 685 32.53 19.98 14.23
N PRO A 686 33.81 19.68 13.93
CA PRO A 686 34.30 19.66 12.56
C PRO A 686 33.51 18.63 11.75
N VAL A 687 33.17 18.91 10.50
CA VAL A 687 32.55 17.91 9.61
C VAL A 687 33.53 16.75 9.49
N SER A 688 33.10 15.53 9.83
CA SER A 688 33.95 14.35 9.64
C SER A 688 34.18 14.18 8.15
N GLU A 689 35.44 14.19 7.71
CA GLU A 689 35.80 13.69 6.40
C GLU A 689 35.42 12.20 6.41
N ALA A 690 34.36 11.84 5.69
CA ALA A 690 34.10 10.44 5.44
C ALA A 690 35.17 9.96 4.47
N ASP A 691 35.86 8.87 4.81
CA ASP A 691 36.66 8.15 3.82
C ASP A 691 35.75 7.90 2.61
N PRO A 692 36.16 8.26 1.38
CA PRO A 692 35.34 8.04 0.21
C PRO A 692 34.97 6.56 0.15
N ILE A 693 33.68 6.24 0.24
CA ILE A 693 33.23 4.90 -0.13
C ILE A 693 33.57 4.75 -1.61
N GLU A 694 34.55 3.90 -1.93
CA GLU A 694 34.92 3.65 -3.31
C GLU A 694 33.74 2.99 -4.03
N ASP A 695 33.05 3.78 -4.85
CA ASP A 695 31.94 3.31 -5.69
C ASP A 695 32.47 2.28 -6.72
N PRO A 696 32.05 1.00 -6.64
CA PRO A 696 32.55 -0.04 -7.54
C PRO A 696 32.34 0.26 -9.03
N ARG A 697 31.35 1.12 -9.35
CA ARG A 697 31.10 1.58 -10.73
C ARG A 697 32.30 2.32 -11.31
N ARG A 698 33.09 3.01 -10.47
CA ARG A 698 34.28 3.75 -10.91
C ARG A 698 35.39 2.86 -11.46
N PHE A 699 35.36 1.57 -11.12
CA PHE A 699 36.33 0.61 -11.63
C PHE A 699 35.98 0.09 -13.02
N TRP A 700 34.74 0.33 -13.49
CA TRP A 700 34.29 -0.12 -14.79
C TRP A 700 34.36 0.99 -15.84
N THR A 701 35.00 0.69 -16.96
CA THR A 701 34.93 1.51 -18.18
C THR A 701 34.39 0.65 -19.32
N HIS A 702 33.52 1.23 -20.13
CA HIS A 702 32.85 0.54 -21.24
C HIS A 702 33.29 1.18 -22.54
N GLY A 703 33.65 0.37 -23.53
CA GLY A 703 34.17 0.92 -24.79
C GLY A 703 34.31 -0.09 -25.90
N THR A 704 35.00 0.34 -26.95
CA THR A 704 35.40 -0.48 -28.10
C THR A 704 36.91 -0.63 -28.10
N ALA A 705 37.42 -1.74 -28.63
CA ALA A 705 38.85 -1.99 -28.76
C ALA A 705 39.13 -2.85 -30.00
N THR A 706 40.41 -2.97 -30.36
CA THR A 706 40.89 -3.98 -31.32
C THR A 706 41.43 -5.18 -30.55
N LEU A 707 41.04 -6.40 -30.94
CA LEU A 707 41.42 -7.65 -30.27
C LEU A 707 42.49 -8.38 -31.09
N ASP A 708 43.71 -8.42 -30.57
CA ASP A 708 44.81 -9.23 -31.10
C ASP A 708 44.74 -10.67 -30.54
N PRO A 709 44.86 -11.72 -31.37
CA PRO A 709 44.75 -13.11 -30.91
C PRO A 709 45.84 -13.56 -29.92
N THR A 710 46.97 -12.85 -29.85
CA THR A 710 48.14 -13.19 -29.03
C THR A 710 48.37 -12.19 -27.89
N GLU A 711 48.18 -10.91 -28.16
CA GLU A 711 48.50 -9.82 -27.22
C GLU A 711 47.24 -9.27 -26.51
N GLY A 712 46.04 -9.62 -26.97
CA GLY A 712 44.78 -9.30 -26.30
C GLY A 712 44.19 -7.95 -26.72
N VAL A 713 43.79 -7.11 -25.77
CA VAL A 713 43.00 -5.89 -26.04
C VAL A 713 43.89 -4.67 -26.28
N HIS A 714 43.84 -4.14 -27.51
CA HIS A 714 44.56 -2.93 -27.94
C HIS A 714 43.62 -1.78 -28.29
N HIS A 715 44.14 -0.55 -28.27
CA HIS A 715 43.42 0.66 -28.70
C HIS A 715 42.04 0.85 -28.04
N PHE A 716 41.90 0.47 -26.77
CA PHE A 716 40.65 0.64 -26.03
C PHE A 716 40.22 2.11 -26.01
N LYS A 717 39.01 2.38 -26.50
CA LYS A 717 38.37 3.69 -26.57
C LYS A 717 37.04 3.63 -25.82
N PRO A 718 36.87 4.39 -24.73
CA PRO A 718 35.60 4.44 -24.00
C PRO A 718 34.44 4.92 -24.89
N PHE A 719 33.23 4.43 -24.61
CA PHE A 719 32.01 4.94 -25.21
C PHE A 719 31.74 6.39 -24.74
N GLY A 720 31.27 7.23 -25.67
CA GLY A 720 30.95 8.64 -25.38
C GLY A 720 29.48 8.91 -25.09
N ILE A 721 28.58 7.98 -25.44
CA ILE A 721 27.12 8.19 -25.40
C ILE A 721 26.44 7.08 -24.60
N PHE A 722 25.58 7.50 -23.67
CA PHE A 722 24.69 6.60 -22.93
C PHE A 722 23.22 7.02 -23.14
N GLN A 723 22.44 6.17 -23.81
CA GLN A 723 21.04 6.46 -24.12
C GLN A 723 20.21 5.19 -23.97
N LYS A 724 18.99 5.31 -23.42
CA LYS A 724 18.06 4.17 -23.23
C LYS A 724 18.69 2.96 -22.50
N GLY A 725 19.58 3.22 -21.54
CA GLY A 725 20.25 2.18 -20.76
C GLY A 725 21.37 1.42 -21.48
N GLN A 726 21.88 1.97 -22.59
CA GLN A 726 22.95 1.37 -23.38
C GLN A 726 24.09 2.38 -23.64
N TRP A 727 25.31 1.88 -23.55
CA TRP A 727 26.50 2.55 -24.05
C TRP A 727 26.66 2.27 -25.54
N GLN A 728 26.96 3.31 -26.32
CA GLN A 728 27.12 3.24 -27.77
C GLN A 728 28.17 4.25 -28.25
N THR A 729 28.68 4.04 -29.47
CA THR A 729 29.74 4.87 -30.08
C THR A 729 29.26 6.28 -30.41
N GLU A 730 28.03 6.42 -30.93
CA GLU A 730 27.44 7.68 -31.38
C GLU A 730 25.96 7.77 -31.00
N ALA A 731 25.34 8.96 -31.11
CA ALA A 731 23.92 9.14 -30.78
C ALA A 731 22.97 8.48 -31.81
N ALA A 732 23.38 8.41 -33.07
CA ALA A 732 22.68 7.63 -34.09
C ALA A 732 23.04 6.15 -33.91
N PHE A 733 22.02 5.28 -33.90
CA PHE A 733 22.22 3.83 -33.77
C PHE A 733 21.36 3.05 -34.78
N PRO A 734 21.95 2.14 -35.59
CA PRO A 734 23.39 1.92 -35.71
C PRO A 734 24.12 3.13 -36.31
N ALA A 735 25.35 3.36 -35.86
CA ALA A 735 26.21 4.40 -36.42
C ALA A 735 26.85 3.95 -37.74
N ASP A 736 27.37 4.90 -38.53
CA ASP A 736 28.19 4.57 -39.68
C ASP A 736 29.60 4.12 -39.24
N GLY A 737 30.21 3.21 -40.01
CA GLY A 737 31.60 2.77 -39.78
C GLY A 737 31.77 1.44 -39.02
N PRO A 738 33.03 1.11 -38.63
CA PRO A 738 33.42 -0.23 -38.19
C PRO A 738 32.76 -0.70 -36.89
N PHE A 739 32.37 0.23 -36.01
CA PHE A 739 31.71 -0.04 -34.74
C PHE A 739 30.24 0.38 -34.75
N GLY A 740 29.59 0.42 -35.92
CA GLY A 740 28.23 0.92 -36.08
C GLY A 740 27.17 0.24 -35.20
N TYR A 741 27.29 -1.07 -34.98
CA TYR A 741 26.41 -1.84 -34.10
C TYR A 741 26.96 -2.03 -32.67
N ALA A 742 28.17 -1.52 -32.39
CA ALA A 742 28.84 -1.73 -31.13
C ALA A 742 28.04 -1.07 -29.98
N SER A 743 27.53 -1.89 -29.07
CA SER A 743 26.78 -1.43 -27.92
C SER A 743 26.96 -2.36 -26.72
N LEU A 744 26.82 -1.79 -25.52
CA LEU A 744 26.74 -2.55 -24.27
C LEU A 744 25.50 -2.12 -23.50
N SER A 745 24.74 -3.10 -23.02
CA SER A 745 23.64 -2.90 -22.07
C SER A 745 24.03 -3.44 -20.69
N ARG A 746 23.14 -3.37 -19.70
CA ARG A 746 23.41 -3.95 -18.38
C ARG A 746 23.70 -5.46 -18.47
N GLU A 747 22.95 -6.21 -19.27
CA GLU A 747 23.01 -7.68 -19.33
C GLU A 747 23.90 -8.23 -20.45
N GLY A 748 24.35 -7.39 -21.39
CA GLY A 748 24.96 -7.88 -22.62
C GLY A 748 25.41 -6.78 -23.57
N GLY A 749 25.24 -7.01 -24.87
CA GLY A 749 25.59 -6.05 -25.91
C GLY A 749 25.57 -6.65 -27.32
N HIS A 750 26.15 -5.90 -28.25
CA HIS A 750 26.37 -6.33 -29.63
C HIS A 750 27.77 -5.85 -30.08
N PRO A 751 28.59 -6.70 -30.71
CA PRO A 751 29.90 -6.29 -31.25
C PRO A 751 29.76 -5.39 -32.48
N GLY A 752 30.87 -4.82 -32.95
CA GLY A 752 30.91 -4.06 -34.20
C GLY A 752 30.96 -4.95 -35.45
N ARG A 753 30.95 -4.31 -36.63
CA ARG A 753 31.15 -4.97 -37.93
C ARG A 753 32.59 -5.37 -38.20
N GLN A 754 33.52 -4.68 -37.54
CA GLN A 754 34.95 -4.91 -37.69
C GLN A 754 35.34 -6.26 -37.09
N LYS A 755 36.04 -7.09 -37.88
CA LYS A 755 36.39 -8.48 -37.52
C LYS A 755 37.35 -8.60 -36.34
N ASP A 756 38.24 -7.62 -36.14
CA ASP A 756 39.09 -7.49 -34.96
C ASP A 756 38.48 -6.51 -33.93
N GLY A 757 37.26 -6.04 -34.14
CA GLY A 757 36.61 -5.03 -33.32
C GLY A 757 35.81 -5.64 -32.17
N ALA A 758 36.25 -5.43 -30.94
CA ALA A 758 35.55 -5.88 -29.76
C ALA A 758 34.80 -4.74 -29.05
N VAL A 759 33.66 -5.08 -28.45
CA VAL A 759 33.11 -4.31 -27.32
C VAL A 759 33.70 -4.85 -26.04
N VAL A 760 34.14 -3.96 -25.17
CA VAL A 760 34.92 -4.30 -23.98
C VAL A 760 34.29 -3.70 -22.74
N ARG A 761 34.07 -4.54 -21.73
CA ARG A 761 33.94 -4.10 -20.34
C ARG A 761 35.33 -4.20 -19.74
N ARG A 762 35.89 -3.08 -19.29
CA ARG A 762 37.19 -3.02 -18.64
C ARG A 762 37.00 -2.78 -17.15
N TRP A 763 37.46 -3.69 -16.31
CA TRP A 763 37.57 -3.46 -14.87
C TRP A 763 39.00 -3.11 -14.52
N THR A 764 39.23 -1.98 -13.84
CA THR A 764 40.56 -1.53 -13.42
C THR A 764 40.74 -1.73 -11.92
N SER A 765 41.80 -2.42 -11.51
CA SER A 765 42.00 -2.76 -10.12
C SER A 765 42.36 -1.53 -9.28
N PRO A 766 41.60 -1.21 -8.21
CA PRO A 766 41.92 -0.08 -7.34
C PRO A 766 43.11 -0.35 -6.41
N GLN A 767 43.47 -1.62 -6.20
CA GLN A 767 44.55 -2.03 -5.31
C GLN A 767 45.13 -3.40 -5.71
N SER A 768 46.32 -3.74 -5.22
CA SER A 768 46.92 -5.05 -5.47
C SER A 768 46.25 -6.15 -4.63
N GLY A 769 46.11 -7.35 -5.18
CA GLY A 769 45.53 -8.50 -4.48
C GLY A 769 45.12 -9.64 -5.40
N VAL A 770 44.29 -10.54 -4.87
CA VAL A 770 43.79 -11.70 -5.61
C VAL A 770 42.36 -11.45 -6.07
N VAL A 771 42.12 -11.50 -7.38
CA VAL A 771 40.80 -11.37 -7.99
C VAL A 771 40.23 -12.75 -8.30
N THR A 772 39.00 -13.02 -7.84
CA THR A 772 38.21 -14.19 -8.24
C THR A 772 37.05 -13.76 -9.13
N LEU A 773 36.98 -14.32 -10.34
CA LEU A 773 35.98 -14.06 -11.37
C LEU A 773 35.02 -15.24 -11.51
N ARG A 774 33.72 -14.95 -11.60
CA ARG A 774 32.69 -15.93 -12.00
C ARG A 774 31.56 -15.22 -12.73
N GLY A 775 30.74 -15.94 -13.48
CA GLY A 775 29.60 -15.29 -14.12
C GLY A 775 28.85 -16.20 -15.07
N THR A 776 28.05 -15.60 -15.94
CA THR A 776 27.31 -16.31 -17.00
C THR A 776 27.47 -15.58 -18.31
N LEU A 777 27.60 -16.32 -19.41
CA LEU A 777 27.70 -15.77 -20.76
C LEU A 777 26.91 -16.61 -21.75
N GLY A 778 26.50 -16.03 -22.87
CA GLY A 778 25.75 -16.77 -23.90
C GLY A 778 25.36 -15.92 -25.10
N HIS A 779 24.98 -16.60 -26.18
CA HIS A 779 24.48 -16.03 -27.42
C HIS A 779 23.29 -16.87 -27.88
N ARG A 780 22.08 -16.37 -27.66
CA ARG A 780 20.83 -17.14 -27.77
C ARG A 780 20.26 -17.20 -29.19
N SER A 781 20.85 -16.48 -30.15
CA SER A 781 20.35 -16.51 -31.51
C SER A 781 20.75 -17.81 -32.19
N ASP A 782 19.76 -18.61 -32.61
CA ASP A 782 20.03 -19.82 -33.39
C ASP A 782 20.55 -19.48 -34.80
N GLN A 783 20.25 -18.27 -35.30
CA GLN A 783 20.63 -17.78 -36.62
C GLN A 783 22.05 -17.22 -36.69
N GLY A 784 22.68 -16.90 -35.55
CA GLY A 784 24.05 -16.38 -35.49
C GLY A 784 25.12 -17.47 -35.57
N ASP A 785 26.33 -17.11 -35.97
CA ASP A 785 27.50 -18.00 -35.99
C ASP A 785 28.28 -18.01 -34.68
N GLY A 786 27.80 -17.25 -33.69
CA GLY A 786 28.32 -17.18 -32.33
C GLY A 786 29.25 -15.98 -32.12
N VAL A 787 29.44 -15.59 -30.85
CA VAL A 787 30.25 -14.41 -30.49
C VAL A 787 31.53 -14.88 -29.81
N LEU A 788 32.68 -14.38 -30.24
CA LEU A 788 33.96 -14.64 -29.59
C LEU A 788 34.00 -13.82 -28.28
N MET A 789 34.08 -14.49 -27.14
CA MET A 789 34.09 -13.85 -25.82
C MET A 789 35.34 -14.28 -25.06
N GLU A 790 36.20 -13.31 -24.71
CA GLU A 790 37.49 -13.54 -24.07
C GLU A 790 37.71 -12.64 -22.84
N ILE A 791 38.41 -13.17 -21.84
CA ILE A 791 38.83 -12.45 -20.64
C ILE A 791 40.34 -12.34 -20.66
N TRP A 792 40.85 -11.12 -20.57
CA TRP A 792 42.27 -10.80 -20.59
C TRP A 792 42.64 -10.04 -19.32
N CYS A 793 43.85 -10.28 -18.80
CA CYS A 793 44.45 -9.51 -17.72
C CYS A 793 45.93 -9.33 -18.03
N ASP A 794 46.38 -8.08 -18.20
CA ASP A 794 47.77 -7.73 -18.53
C ASP A 794 48.39 -8.60 -19.65
N GLY A 795 47.74 -8.64 -20.82
CA GLY A 795 48.20 -9.42 -21.98
C GLY A 795 48.08 -10.95 -21.84
N LYS A 796 47.61 -11.47 -20.69
CA LYS A 796 47.38 -12.89 -20.48
C LYS A 796 45.89 -13.24 -20.66
N ARG A 797 45.59 -14.17 -21.57
CA ARG A 797 44.24 -14.70 -21.73
C ARG A 797 43.87 -15.63 -20.57
N LEU A 798 42.87 -15.24 -19.80
CA LEU A 798 42.32 -15.99 -18.66
C LEU A 798 41.19 -16.93 -19.07
N PHE A 799 40.40 -16.53 -20.09
CA PHE A 799 39.28 -17.30 -20.62
C PHE A 799 39.06 -16.92 -22.09
N GLY A 800 38.57 -17.84 -22.91
CA GLY A 800 38.25 -17.51 -24.30
C GLY A 800 37.53 -18.63 -25.04
N GLY A 801 36.62 -18.25 -25.95
CA GLY A 801 35.99 -19.17 -26.88
C GLY A 801 34.77 -18.57 -27.56
N VAL A 802 34.39 -19.16 -28.71
CA VAL A 802 33.15 -18.81 -29.41
C VAL A 802 31.95 -19.31 -28.61
N GLN A 803 30.99 -18.42 -28.38
CA GLN A 803 29.80 -18.67 -27.59
C GLN A 803 28.59 -18.77 -28.50
N LYS A 804 27.86 -19.89 -28.41
CA LYS A 804 26.63 -20.14 -29.15
C LYS A 804 25.70 -21.02 -28.31
N GLY A 805 24.41 -20.69 -28.28
CA GLY A 805 23.39 -21.39 -27.50
C GLY A 805 23.04 -20.70 -26.17
N SER A 806 22.44 -21.47 -25.25
CA SER A 806 21.93 -20.95 -23.99
C SER A 806 23.02 -20.39 -23.06
N ASN A 807 22.61 -19.54 -22.12
CA ASN A 807 23.54 -18.95 -21.14
C ASN A 807 24.17 -20.05 -20.27
N ARG A 808 25.49 -20.03 -20.16
CA ARG A 808 26.27 -20.98 -19.35
C ARG A 808 27.15 -20.26 -18.32
N PRO A 809 27.38 -20.86 -17.14
CA PRO A 809 28.30 -20.29 -16.15
C PRO A 809 29.76 -20.43 -16.59
N TYR A 810 30.62 -19.53 -16.11
CA TYR A 810 32.08 -19.64 -16.19
C TYR A 810 32.73 -19.27 -14.85
N GLY A 811 33.98 -19.70 -14.68
CA GLY A 811 34.75 -19.57 -13.44
C GLY A 811 34.44 -20.65 -12.40
N PRO A 812 35.04 -20.57 -11.19
CA PRO A 812 35.88 -19.47 -10.73
C PRO A 812 37.22 -19.41 -11.47
N ILE A 813 37.65 -18.20 -11.84
CA ILE A 813 39.00 -17.91 -12.37
C ILE A 813 39.69 -17.00 -11.37
N THR A 814 40.91 -17.35 -10.96
CA THR A 814 41.69 -16.56 -10.02
C THR A 814 42.90 -15.96 -10.70
N VAL A 815 43.15 -14.67 -10.47
CA VAL A 815 44.30 -13.94 -11.01
C VAL A 815 44.84 -12.96 -9.96
N GLU A 816 46.17 -12.87 -9.86
CA GLU A 816 46.83 -11.82 -9.07
C GLU A 816 46.91 -10.55 -9.91
N VAL A 817 46.58 -9.42 -9.31
CA VAL A 817 46.59 -8.10 -9.96
C VAL A 817 47.34 -7.10 -9.10
N GLU A 818 48.01 -6.16 -9.76
CA GLU A 818 48.52 -4.93 -9.16
C GLU A 818 47.49 -3.80 -9.27
N ARG A 819 47.70 -2.73 -8.48
CA ARG A 819 46.89 -1.51 -8.58
C ARG A 819 47.06 -0.91 -9.98
N GLY A 820 45.94 -0.70 -10.67
CA GLY A 820 45.89 -0.14 -12.02
C GLY A 820 45.78 -1.19 -13.13
N ASP A 821 45.94 -2.49 -12.82
CA ASP A 821 45.78 -3.55 -13.81
C ASP A 821 44.36 -3.60 -14.35
N ALA A 822 44.24 -3.85 -15.66
CA ALA A 822 42.96 -3.97 -16.34
C ALA A 822 42.62 -5.44 -16.58
N ILE A 823 41.40 -5.83 -16.19
CA ILE A 823 40.76 -7.07 -16.60
C ILE A 823 39.72 -6.71 -17.67
N ASP A 824 39.96 -7.17 -18.89
CA ASP A 824 39.13 -6.89 -20.05
C ASP A 824 38.23 -8.06 -20.41
N PHE A 825 36.94 -7.80 -20.52
CA PHE A 825 35.92 -8.73 -21.00
C PHE A 825 35.53 -8.29 -22.41
N ALA A 826 36.17 -8.90 -23.41
CA ALA A 826 36.07 -8.52 -24.81
C ALA A 826 35.12 -9.46 -25.56
N ALA A 827 34.11 -8.89 -26.22
CA ALA A 827 33.20 -9.60 -27.12
C ALA A 827 33.36 -9.09 -28.55
N ASN A 828 33.69 -9.98 -29.47
CA ASN A 828 33.96 -9.72 -30.88
C ASN A 828 33.06 -10.62 -31.76
N CYS A 829 32.70 -10.15 -32.94
CA CYS A 829 32.02 -10.98 -33.93
C CYS A 829 32.94 -12.13 -34.37
N HIS A 830 32.35 -13.27 -34.74
CA HIS A 830 33.12 -14.44 -35.14
C HIS A 830 33.47 -14.40 -36.63
N GLN A 831 32.53 -14.73 -37.52
CA GLN A 831 32.68 -14.59 -38.97
C GLN A 831 31.90 -13.40 -39.51
N THR A 832 30.72 -13.12 -38.94
CA THR A 832 29.85 -12.00 -39.30
C THR A 832 29.30 -11.34 -38.04
N ASP A 833 28.84 -10.09 -38.13
CA ASP A 833 28.13 -9.41 -37.04
C ASP A 833 26.62 -9.69 -37.04
N ALA A 834 26.14 -10.60 -37.90
CA ALA A 834 24.72 -10.86 -38.06
C ALA A 834 24.17 -11.67 -36.87
N PHE A 835 23.18 -11.10 -36.19
CA PHE A 835 22.52 -11.70 -35.02
C PHE A 835 23.39 -11.85 -33.77
N ASP A 836 24.49 -11.10 -33.66
CA ASP A 836 25.53 -11.22 -32.63
C ASP A 836 25.22 -10.55 -31.28
N SER A 837 23.94 -10.41 -30.96
CA SER A 837 23.56 -10.02 -29.60
C SER A 837 24.03 -11.10 -28.60
N PHE A 838 24.71 -10.67 -27.54
CA PHE A 838 25.22 -11.57 -26.50
C PHE A 838 24.74 -11.13 -25.12
N ALA A 839 24.76 -12.07 -24.18
CA ALA A 839 24.58 -11.84 -22.75
C ALA A 839 25.90 -12.12 -22.02
N TRP A 840 26.31 -11.24 -21.11
CA TRP A 840 27.50 -11.43 -20.30
C TRP A 840 27.37 -10.76 -18.94
N ARG A 841 27.32 -11.58 -17.89
CA ARG A 841 27.41 -11.16 -16.49
C ARG A 841 28.75 -11.55 -15.90
N VAL A 842 29.36 -10.62 -15.18
CA VAL A 842 30.62 -10.80 -14.48
C VAL A 842 30.40 -10.49 -13.00
N GLN A 843 30.89 -11.37 -12.13
CA GLN A 843 31.03 -11.14 -10.70
C GLN A 843 32.51 -11.24 -10.36
N LEU A 844 33.03 -10.21 -9.72
CA LEU A 844 34.43 -10.07 -9.39
C LEU A 844 34.56 -9.79 -7.90
N LYS A 845 35.44 -10.54 -7.23
CA LYS A 845 35.82 -10.32 -5.84
C LYS A 845 37.33 -10.16 -5.73
N LEU A 846 37.79 -8.99 -5.30
CA LEU A 846 39.19 -8.70 -4.97
C LEU A 846 39.40 -8.88 -3.47
N THR A 847 40.34 -9.74 -3.07
CA THR A 847 40.70 -9.95 -1.67
C THR A 847 42.16 -9.61 -1.42
N ARG A 848 42.42 -9.02 -0.25
CA ARG A 848 43.74 -8.76 0.31
C ARG A 848 43.81 -9.40 1.71
N ASP A 849 44.98 -9.89 2.10
CA ASP A 849 45.17 -10.49 3.43
C ASP A 849 44.72 -9.53 4.54
N GLY A 850 43.70 -9.93 5.30
CA GLY A 850 43.20 -9.21 6.48
C GLY A 850 42.19 -8.08 6.23
N ASP A 851 41.83 -7.75 4.98
CA ASP A 851 40.99 -6.58 4.67
C ASP A 851 39.60 -6.94 4.13
N ARG A 852 38.64 -6.00 4.21
CA ARG A 852 37.31 -6.17 3.58
C ARG A 852 37.46 -6.11 2.05
N GLY A 853 37.42 -7.26 1.39
CA GLY A 853 37.56 -7.35 -0.07
C GLY A 853 36.50 -6.56 -0.86
N ILE A 854 36.86 -6.09 -2.06
CA ILE A 854 35.99 -5.36 -2.98
C ILE A 854 35.18 -6.36 -3.81
N ALA A 855 33.86 -6.21 -3.84
CA ALA A 855 32.96 -7.07 -4.62
C ALA A 855 32.14 -6.25 -5.61
N THR A 856 32.28 -6.57 -6.90
CA THR A 856 31.59 -5.87 -7.99
C THR A 856 30.86 -6.86 -8.92
N ASP A 857 29.78 -6.39 -9.52
CA ASP A 857 28.93 -7.15 -10.44
C ASP A 857 28.58 -6.29 -11.66
N SER A 858 28.91 -6.76 -12.86
CA SER A 858 28.75 -6.00 -14.11
C SER A 858 27.30 -5.68 -14.49
N VAL A 859 26.30 -6.26 -13.81
CA VAL A 859 24.88 -5.94 -13.98
C VAL A 859 24.44 -4.93 -12.92
N ARG A 860 24.82 -5.14 -11.66
CA ARG A 860 24.49 -4.22 -10.56
C ARG A 860 25.17 -2.86 -10.73
N ASP A 861 26.42 -2.88 -11.17
CA ASP A 861 27.31 -1.73 -11.22
C ASP A 861 27.36 -1.09 -12.62
N PHE A 862 26.39 -1.40 -13.49
CA PHE A 862 26.29 -0.82 -14.84
C PHE A 862 25.38 0.40 -14.85
N ASP A 863 25.96 1.53 -15.24
CA ASP A 863 25.28 2.82 -15.32
C ASP A 863 25.89 3.71 -16.42
N GLY A 864 25.27 4.87 -16.66
CA GLY A 864 25.80 5.91 -17.54
C GLY A 864 27.03 6.63 -16.96
N PRO A 865 27.45 7.76 -17.57
CA PRO A 865 28.60 8.52 -17.10
C PRO A 865 28.44 8.90 -15.62
N ILE A 866 29.39 8.48 -14.79
CA ILE A 866 29.39 8.82 -13.35
C ILE A 866 29.64 10.32 -13.23
N ARG A 867 28.63 11.06 -12.78
CA ARG A 867 28.79 12.49 -12.46
C ARG A 867 29.55 12.59 -11.13
N THR A 868 30.80 13.02 -11.19
CA THR A 868 31.69 13.20 -10.03
C THR A 868 31.29 14.35 -9.10
N THR A 869 30.21 15.09 -9.41
CA THR A 869 29.69 16.22 -8.63
C THR A 869 28.76 15.83 -7.48
N GLU A 870 28.45 14.54 -7.27
CA GLU A 870 27.43 14.09 -6.32
C GLU A 870 28.12 13.24 -5.23
N LEU A 871 28.31 13.65 -3.97
CA LEU A 871 27.66 14.64 -3.12
C LEU A 871 28.74 15.27 -2.24
N GLU A 872 28.90 16.59 -2.25
CA GLU A 872 29.64 17.25 -1.17
C GLU A 872 28.97 16.86 0.17
N PRO A 873 29.74 16.44 1.19
CA PRO A 873 29.18 16.13 2.49
C PRO A 873 28.37 17.33 2.99
N LEU A 874 27.20 17.06 3.57
CA LEU A 874 26.44 18.10 4.24
C LEU A 874 27.30 18.71 5.36
N ASP A 875 27.33 20.03 5.47
CA ASP A 875 27.94 20.68 6.62
C ASP A 875 27.12 20.46 7.91
N ARG A 876 27.58 20.94 9.06
CA ARG A 876 26.90 20.67 10.34
C ARG A 876 25.49 21.24 10.43
N LEU A 877 25.22 22.41 9.85
CA LEU A 877 23.88 22.99 9.87
C LEU A 877 22.95 22.21 8.94
N GLU A 878 23.46 21.81 7.78
CA GLU A 878 22.73 20.98 6.82
C GLU A 878 22.44 19.58 7.37
N GLN A 879 23.39 18.97 8.08
CA GLN A 879 23.19 17.71 8.80
C GLN A 879 22.13 17.85 9.90
N LEU A 880 22.18 18.92 10.70
CA LEU A 880 21.19 19.16 11.73
C LEU A 880 19.80 19.40 11.11
N ALA A 881 19.72 20.12 9.99
CA ALA A 881 18.49 20.27 9.24
C ALA A 881 17.95 18.91 8.80
N GLN A 882 18.79 18.05 8.21
CA GLN A 882 18.41 16.70 7.81
C GLN A 882 17.88 15.87 9.00
N VAL A 883 18.55 15.91 10.16
CA VAL A 883 18.12 15.22 11.38
C VAL A 883 16.71 15.66 11.80
N LEU A 884 16.42 16.96 11.77
CA LEU A 884 15.09 17.47 12.10
C LEU A 884 14.03 17.04 11.09
N LEU A 885 14.33 17.07 9.79
CA LEU A 885 13.44 16.61 8.71
C LEU A 885 13.15 15.10 8.78
N MET A 886 13.99 14.33 9.47
CA MET A 886 13.84 12.89 9.71
C MET A 886 13.16 12.56 11.04
N SER A 887 12.93 13.56 11.90
CA SER A 887 12.41 13.32 13.25
C SER A 887 10.97 12.84 13.25
N ASN A 888 10.57 12.10 14.28
CA ASN A 888 9.17 11.71 14.48
C ASN A 888 8.27 12.95 14.61
N GLU A 889 8.75 14.01 15.27
CA GLU A 889 7.99 15.26 15.38
C GLU A 889 7.69 15.86 14.00
N PHE A 890 8.61 15.73 13.04
CA PHE A 890 8.37 16.14 11.65
C PHE A 890 7.50 15.15 10.87
N ALA A 891 7.57 13.84 11.15
CA ALA A 891 6.82 12.82 10.41
C ALA A 891 5.37 12.62 10.89
N PHE A 892 5.02 13.11 12.07
CA PHE A 892 3.69 12.97 12.68
C PHE A 892 2.92 14.29 12.74
N VAL A 893 1.60 14.19 12.83
CA VAL A 893 0.68 15.33 12.93
C VAL A 893 0.73 15.94 14.34
N ASP A 894 0.72 15.09 15.36
CA ASP A 894 0.68 15.43 16.79
C ASP A 894 2.04 15.42 17.48
#